data_AF-A0A3B9BDL5-F1
#
_entry.id   AF-A0A3B9BDL5-F1
#
_cell.length_a   1.000
_cell.length_b   1.000
_cell.length_c   1.000
_cell.angle_alpha   90.00
_cell.angle_beta   90.00
_cell.angle_gamma   90.00
#
_symmetry.space_group_name_H-M   'P 1'
#
loop_
_entity.id
_entity.type
_entity.pdbx_description
1 polymer ?
#
loop_
_entity_poly.entity_id
_entity_poly.type
_entity_poly.pdbx_seq_one_letter_code
_entity_poly.pdbx_strand_id
1 'polypeptide(L)'
;MHLGKLILLCIFALSGFQSQTFSQEQSEEGSGILILPRQSSPDFAPIANKDADLFKINEQTNLVDLLAEIRKLVKEENFSQAENIASDALDKISLTDQNKFYLQQIRKEETKIYYQQAQLAFKNKNYSLASQLLERYRENVAIEISERKIQRESLKASTASKDASLVGRLVEELDKAKKDLAEIRAKSGLPADDAKPDLERLMEQEKKKVEDTTRIAESLLVQAQRNGAKGEYELAMEQLDEALAVLPSSVSTIALISDLYKAKQQVVWYRMGEAMLKGKVSGVQKLVIDWKDIENSKRNAETETLGVGDEIDFDAEIAKANQKNKEQAELASEMIDDARDLISEKDYQKADDILYKIKNFLEPSTLTWPIILEAALIKNRIHLEKSEDAREAKNWDEAQKHLDDFKTGYYQDRDIQGDTLTYGRPGLKESRGEEAATDELDLAEKMAKKIKDDKLDPYRRDITEYTADWKESQALLQDMLMRAKVQFINGDLTGATETYRTVETKYSDNFEAKEMLKRISIMRQQESYLGYLKTRQEMLEEIEREWERPKVFDRQIEETQEAQSEATDLENKLDLIKIPSVPFFESPLDEVMQELMRQAKQFDLTESDPAKKGVQIIVLKPEGEELPPVTITLQSLELGKMIQFITEMVGWTYDIRADAVVISKTGGSFKGRPMETEFYEVPQATINRMTGGAGGGGGAAADPFAPPPMAGAGGDDDTGLKIKAFLEGAGIPFDDAKGHKFVFDGVSQIIVTHDRRSLDFIERILAKMDGEAGIQVEIETKFLEVQEGALDEISFDWKYAFGNPTYERNPTTGAPVLDSRGNPKILYKNTYLGNTRTLATAHSPSSIARETTVTYPNNPDNNREFDAPLPGIPGTTAQLGTGVSPLMELGTNLTSSVLPDFQASVLVNALKRKQGTDLLSAPRVTVMNGTQATITIAQEFIYPTDYQPAPQPTGGGGGALGGGGGQPIQIQPATPSFDTVAPDDEQPGFREVGVVLNVTPTVQKYNQIHLLLNPKVTEFDGFIEYGGSSVSLSPSSFGPTVISPSGILMPIFSVRKVNTEVTVFDGATVIIGGLTREEVKTVNDKIPVLGNIPLLGRLFQSSAESYQKRNLLIFVSANIVSAGGSPVRENIQSITPQSIFKDPVILTPTGTIRRSFKSGEDAGN
;
A
#
# COMPACT_ATOMS: atom_id res chain seq x y z
N MET A 1 -18.11 14.74 28.32
CA MET A 1 -18.76 15.84 29.06
C MET A 1 -20.21 16.10 28.60
N HIS A 2 -21.03 15.06 28.41
CA HIS A 2 -22.45 15.21 28.00
C HIS A 2 -23.47 14.39 28.82
N LEU A 3 -23.04 13.75 29.91
CA LEU A 3 -23.94 12.96 30.76
C LEU A 3 -24.75 13.80 31.78
N GLY A 4 -24.39 15.08 31.96
CA GLY A 4 -25.00 15.95 32.97
C GLY A 4 -26.35 16.59 32.58
N LYS A 5 -26.75 16.56 31.29
CA LYS A 5 -28.00 17.18 30.83
C LYS A 5 -29.21 16.24 30.84
N LEU A 6 -29.01 14.93 30.96
CA LEU A 6 -30.12 13.95 30.92
C LEU A 6 -30.84 13.78 32.28
N ILE A 7 -30.20 14.17 33.38
CA ILE A 7 -30.71 13.90 34.74
C ILE A 7 -31.67 14.99 35.25
N LEU A 8 -31.63 16.19 34.66
CA LEU A 8 -32.48 17.30 35.12
C LEU A 8 -33.91 17.29 34.55
N LEU A 9 -34.17 16.53 33.48
CA LEU A 9 -35.47 16.56 32.79
C LEU A 9 -36.51 15.59 33.38
N CYS A 10 -36.10 14.61 34.18
CA CYS A 10 -36.99 13.59 34.72
C CYS A 10 -37.73 14.00 36.02
N ILE A 11 -37.44 15.17 36.59
CA ILE A 11 -37.99 15.58 37.90
C ILE A 11 -39.22 16.52 37.77
N PHE A 12 -39.55 17.06 36.59
CA PHE A 12 -40.63 18.06 36.44
C PHE A 12 -41.95 17.56 35.82
N ALA A 13 -42.08 16.28 35.47
CA ALA A 13 -43.27 15.75 34.79
C ALA A 13 -44.30 15.08 35.72
N LEU A 14 -44.65 15.73 36.84
CA LEU A 14 -45.71 15.29 37.74
C LEU A 14 -46.46 16.51 38.33
N SER A 15 -47.28 17.18 37.50
CA SER A 15 -48.54 17.85 37.92
C SER A 15 -49.22 18.60 36.77
N GLY A 16 -50.35 18.06 36.31
CA GLY A 16 -51.63 18.77 36.25
C GLY A 16 -51.89 19.89 35.21
N PHE A 17 -52.85 19.58 34.34
CA PHE A 17 -54.02 20.39 33.93
C PHE A 17 -54.08 21.10 32.56
N GLN A 18 -55.16 20.74 31.84
CA GLN A 18 -55.79 21.31 30.63
C GLN A 18 -56.21 22.78 30.85
N SER A 19 -56.37 23.65 29.83
CA SER A 19 -57.54 23.72 28.94
C SER A 19 -57.39 24.82 27.84
N GLN A 20 -57.65 24.45 26.59
CA GLN A 20 -58.49 25.06 25.53
C GLN A 20 -58.50 26.58 25.12
N THR A 21 -58.55 26.73 23.77
CA THR A 21 -59.13 27.80 22.88
C THR A 21 -58.34 29.12 22.73
N PHE A 22 -58.25 29.80 21.57
CA PHE A 22 -59.18 30.02 20.45
C PHE A 22 -58.43 30.52 19.17
N SER A 23 -59.08 30.41 18.00
CA SER A 23 -58.64 30.71 16.62
C SER A 23 -58.40 32.20 16.26
N GLN A 24 -57.69 32.46 15.14
CA GLN A 24 -58.21 33.31 14.06
C GLN A 24 -57.44 33.18 12.71
N GLU A 25 -58.21 33.20 11.62
CA GLU A 25 -57.87 33.18 10.18
C GLU A 25 -57.19 34.48 9.69
N GLN A 26 -56.49 34.41 8.53
CA GLN A 26 -56.74 35.29 7.39
C GLN A 26 -56.02 34.84 6.09
N SER A 27 -56.73 35.05 4.98
CA SER A 27 -56.47 34.79 3.55
C SER A 27 -55.55 35.87 2.91
N GLU A 28 -55.03 35.84 1.67
CA GLU A 28 -55.63 35.72 0.32
C GLU A 28 -54.52 35.76 -0.80
N GLU A 29 -54.83 35.22 -2.00
CA GLU A 29 -54.40 35.57 -3.41
C GLU A 29 -52.92 35.55 -3.91
N GLY A 30 -52.54 35.21 -5.16
CA GLY A 30 -53.22 34.76 -6.39
C GLY A 30 -52.32 34.76 -7.66
N SER A 31 -52.68 33.94 -8.68
CA SER A 31 -52.32 33.94 -10.14
C SER A 31 -50.87 33.60 -10.59
N GLY A 32 -50.56 32.87 -11.68
CA GLY A 32 -51.28 32.17 -12.76
C GLY A 32 -50.29 31.94 -13.95
N ILE A 33 -50.43 30.86 -14.75
CA ILE A 33 -50.23 30.77 -16.24
C ILE A 33 -50.08 29.30 -16.77
N LEU A 34 -51.00 28.97 -17.69
CA LEU A 34 -51.06 28.04 -18.86
C LEU A 34 -50.20 26.76 -19.01
N ILE A 35 -50.89 25.61 -19.24
CA ILE A 35 -50.39 24.45 -20.03
C ILE A 35 -51.52 23.84 -20.92
N LEU A 36 -51.11 23.45 -22.14
CA LEU A 36 -51.79 22.85 -23.31
C LEU A 36 -52.56 21.51 -23.07
N PRO A 37 -53.43 21.06 -24.01
CA PRO A 37 -54.48 20.09 -23.73
C PRO A 37 -53.96 18.65 -23.62
N ARG A 38 -54.41 17.93 -22.58
CA ARG A 38 -54.30 16.47 -22.47
C ARG A 38 -55.57 15.82 -23.04
N GLN A 39 -55.38 14.81 -23.88
CA GLN A 39 -56.45 13.91 -24.34
C GLN A 39 -57.15 13.26 -23.13
N SER A 40 -58.48 13.21 -23.17
CA SER A 40 -59.28 12.45 -22.21
C SER A 40 -59.17 10.96 -22.49
N SER A 41 -59.05 10.17 -21.43
CA SER A 41 -59.31 8.73 -21.44
C SER A 41 -60.75 8.43 -21.90
N PRO A 42 -61.02 7.25 -22.50
CA PRO A 42 -62.35 6.95 -23.04
C PRO A 42 -63.40 6.93 -21.93
N ASP A 43 -64.60 7.37 -22.28
CA ASP A 43 -65.76 7.51 -21.41
C ASP A 43 -66.27 6.12 -21.01
N PHE A 44 -66.11 5.74 -19.75
CA PHE A 44 -66.69 4.51 -19.21
C PHE A 44 -67.94 4.87 -18.40
N ALA A 45 -69.10 4.54 -18.96
CA ALA A 45 -70.38 4.83 -18.34
C ALA A 45 -70.50 4.17 -16.94
N PRO A 46 -70.93 4.91 -15.90
CA PRO A 46 -71.15 4.33 -14.58
C PRO A 46 -72.31 3.33 -14.64
N ILE A 47 -72.10 2.16 -14.05
CA ILE A 47 -73.17 1.19 -13.82
C ILE A 47 -74.15 1.83 -12.84
N ALA A 48 -75.35 2.14 -13.31
CA ALA A 48 -76.42 2.71 -12.52
C ALA A 48 -76.88 1.70 -11.46
N ASN A 49 -76.41 1.85 -10.22
CA ASN A 49 -77.04 1.22 -9.07
C ASN A 49 -78.20 2.11 -8.59
N LYS A 50 -79.40 1.77 -9.09
CA LYS A 50 -80.66 2.06 -8.42
C LYS A 50 -80.64 1.27 -7.11
N ASP A 51 -80.36 1.96 -6.01
CA ASP A 51 -80.86 1.73 -4.64
C ASP A 51 -79.94 2.48 -3.66
N ALA A 52 -79.91 3.80 -3.79
CA ALA A 52 -79.19 4.71 -2.90
C ALA A 52 -80.21 5.42 -2.01
N ASP A 53 -80.46 4.88 -0.82
CA ASP A 53 -80.89 5.65 0.34
C ASP A 53 -80.97 4.71 1.55
N LEU A 54 -79.92 4.69 2.39
CA LEU A 54 -80.04 4.21 3.78
C LEU A 54 -78.95 4.69 4.76
N PHE A 55 -77.92 5.43 4.31
CA PHE A 55 -77.03 6.19 5.21
C PHE A 55 -76.74 7.58 4.64
N LYS A 56 -77.15 8.65 5.33
CA LYS A 56 -76.79 10.03 4.94
C LYS A 56 -75.35 10.30 5.36
N ILE A 57 -74.41 9.94 4.49
CA ILE A 57 -72.98 10.21 4.70
C ILE A 57 -72.68 11.66 4.35
N ASN A 58 -72.21 12.44 5.32
CA ASN A 58 -71.78 13.82 5.19
C ASN A 58 -70.46 14.04 5.97
N GLU A 59 -69.86 15.22 5.85
CA GLU A 59 -68.58 15.56 6.50
C GLU A 59 -68.61 15.50 8.04
N GLN A 60 -69.79 15.45 8.66
CA GLN A 60 -69.98 15.35 10.11
C GLN A 60 -70.19 13.92 10.61
N THR A 61 -70.12 12.91 9.74
CA THR A 61 -70.31 11.51 10.13
C THR A 61 -69.16 10.99 11.00
N ASN A 62 -69.51 10.21 12.03
CA ASN A 62 -68.51 9.55 12.87
C ASN A 62 -67.85 8.39 12.10
N LEU A 63 -66.64 8.63 11.61
CA LEU A 63 -65.87 7.66 10.83
C LEU A 63 -65.50 6.38 11.61
N VAL A 64 -65.45 6.43 12.94
CA VAL A 64 -65.18 5.26 13.79
C VAL A 64 -66.37 4.30 13.76
N ASP A 65 -67.57 4.83 13.96
CA ASP A 65 -68.81 4.05 13.93
C ASP A 65 -69.09 3.53 12.52
N LEU A 66 -68.80 4.34 11.49
CA LEU A 66 -68.96 3.95 10.09
C LEU A 66 -68.00 2.81 9.70
N LEU A 67 -66.73 2.87 10.12
CA LEU A 67 -65.77 1.78 9.92
C LEU A 67 -66.16 0.51 10.69
N ALA A 68 -66.71 0.65 11.90
CA ALA A 68 -67.21 -0.49 12.67
C ALA A 68 -68.40 -1.17 11.97
N GLU A 69 -69.33 -0.40 11.40
CA GLU A 69 -70.48 -0.93 10.66
C GLU A 69 -70.05 -1.60 9.35
N ILE A 70 -69.10 -1.02 8.59
CA ILE A 70 -68.52 -1.67 7.40
C ILE A 70 -67.93 -3.03 7.78
N ARG A 71 -67.12 -3.09 8.83
CA ARG A 71 -66.51 -4.35 9.30
C ARG A 71 -67.54 -5.36 9.76
N LYS A 72 -68.65 -4.91 10.34
CA LYS A 72 -69.77 -5.77 10.74
C LYS A 72 -70.48 -6.35 9.52
N LEU A 73 -70.81 -5.53 8.51
CA LEU A 73 -71.42 -5.99 7.25
C LEU A 73 -70.52 -6.97 6.48
N VAL A 74 -69.19 -6.73 6.48
CA VAL A 74 -68.21 -7.66 5.90
C VAL A 74 -68.20 -9.00 6.63
N LYS A 75 -68.32 -9.00 7.97
CA LYS A 75 -68.43 -10.24 8.76
C LYS A 75 -69.76 -10.98 8.53
N GLU A 76 -70.82 -10.25 8.23
CA GLU A 76 -72.14 -10.79 7.87
C GLU A 76 -72.21 -11.23 6.39
N GLU A 77 -71.08 -11.20 5.65
CA GLU A 77 -70.96 -11.52 4.22
C GLU A 77 -71.83 -10.65 3.28
N ASN A 78 -72.30 -9.50 3.77
CA ASN A 78 -73.10 -8.56 2.99
C ASN A 78 -72.22 -7.54 2.26
N PHE A 79 -71.48 -8.04 1.27
CA PHE A 79 -70.44 -7.28 0.58
C PHE A 79 -70.97 -6.10 -0.24
N SER A 80 -72.16 -6.20 -0.83
CA SER A 80 -72.72 -5.14 -1.68
C SER A 80 -73.10 -3.90 -0.87
N GLN A 81 -73.69 -4.07 0.32
CA GLN A 81 -73.99 -2.93 1.20
C GLN A 81 -72.72 -2.34 1.80
N ALA A 82 -71.75 -3.18 2.17
CA ALA A 82 -70.46 -2.73 2.69
C ALA A 82 -69.67 -1.93 1.64
N GLU A 83 -69.70 -2.37 0.38
CA GLU A 83 -69.10 -1.66 -0.77
C GLU A 83 -69.71 -0.27 -0.95
N ASN A 84 -71.05 -0.19 -1.04
CA ASN A 84 -71.73 1.08 -1.24
C ASN A 84 -71.44 2.10 -0.14
N ILE A 85 -71.40 1.66 1.13
CA ILE A 85 -71.09 2.53 2.27
C ILE A 85 -69.61 2.97 2.24
N ALA A 86 -68.70 2.06 1.90
CA ALA A 86 -67.28 2.39 1.82
C ALA A 86 -66.96 3.35 0.68
N SER A 87 -67.51 3.10 -0.51
CA SER A 87 -67.35 3.96 -1.70
C SER A 87 -67.99 5.33 -1.49
N ASP A 88 -69.21 5.40 -0.94
CA ASP A 88 -69.85 6.68 -0.62
C ASP A 88 -69.07 7.48 0.43
N ALA A 89 -68.47 6.80 1.42
CA ALA A 89 -67.64 7.46 2.42
C ALA A 89 -66.36 8.04 1.83
N LEU A 90 -65.74 7.35 0.86
CA LEU A 90 -64.53 7.83 0.18
C LEU A 90 -64.82 8.94 -0.83
N ASP A 91 -65.99 8.94 -1.45
CA ASP A 91 -66.39 9.94 -2.45
C ASP A 91 -66.95 11.22 -1.81
N LYS A 92 -67.75 11.10 -0.73
CA LYS A 92 -68.48 12.24 -0.13
C LYS A 92 -67.71 12.94 0.99
N ILE A 93 -66.71 12.30 1.59
CA ILE A 93 -65.94 12.88 2.72
C ILE A 93 -64.57 13.33 2.21
N SER A 94 -64.30 14.63 2.32
CA SER A 94 -63.02 15.21 1.93
C SER A 94 -61.86 14.71 2.83
N LEU A 95 -60.69 14.48 2.23
CA LEU A 95 -59.51 14.02 2.94
C LEU A 95 -58.89 15.17 3.75
N THR A 96 -59.08 15.18 5.07
CA THR A 96 -58.42 16.11 6.01
C THR A 96 -57.42 15.37 6.89
N ASP A 97 -56.42 16.06 7.45
CA ASP A 97 -55.39 15.43 8.30
C ASP A 97 -55.97 14.72 9.53
N GLN A 98 -57.09 15.20 10.07
CA GLN A 98 -57.79 14.59 11.20
C GLN A 98 -58.53 13.30 10.80
N ASN A 99 -59.09 13.25 9.59
CA ASN A 99 -59.93 12.14 9.12
C ASN A 99 -59.15 11.11 8.28
N LYS A 100 -57.93 11.46 7.85
CA LYS A 100 -57.04 10.68 6.99
C LYS A 100 -56.85 9.24 7.45
N PHE A 101 -56.61 9.02 8.74
CA PHE A 101 -56.38 7.68 9.28
C PHE A 101 -57.60 6.77 9.07
N TYR A 102 -58.82 7.26 9.34
CA TYR A 102 -60.03 6.45 9.25
C TYR A 102 -60.47 6.23 7.80
N LEU A 103 -60.34 7.23 6.92
CA LEU A 103 -60.60 7.07 5.49
C LEU A 103 -59.63 6.04 4.86
N GLN A 104 -58.36 6.01 5.28
CA GLN A 104 -57.42 4.96 4.87
C GLN A 104 -57.85 3.56 5.34
N GLN A 105 -58.41 3.43 6.55
CA GLN A 105 -58.92 2.15 7.04
C GLN A 105 -60.17 1.72 6.27
N ILE A 106 -61.07 2.65 5.94
CA ILE A 106 -62.25 2.38 5.11
C ILE A 106 -61.83 1.88 3.72
N ARG A 107 -60.88 2.55 3.06
CA ARG A 107 -60.32 2.11 1.77
C ARG A 107 -59.70 0.72 1.85
N LYS A 108 -59.01 0.37 2.94
CA LYS A 108 -58.49 -1.00 3.15
C LYS A 108 -59.60 -2.05 3.24
N GLU A 109 -60.72 -1.74 3.89
CA GLU A 109 -61.85 -2.66 3.94
C GLU A 109 -62.54 -2.77 2.56
N GLU A 110 -62.68 -1.67 1.82
CA GLU A 110 -63.19 -1.66 0.44
C GLU A 110 -62.34 -2.54 -0.49
N THR A 111 -61.01 -2.45 -0.42
CA THR A 111 -60.10 -3.32 -1.18
C THR A 111 -60.33 -4.80 -0.87
N LYS A 112 -60.56 -5.16 0.40
CA LYS A 112 -60.87 -6.55 0.76
C LYS A 112 -62.22 -6.99 0.22
N ILE A 113 -63.21 -6.10 0.24
CA ILE A 113 -64.55 -6.34 -0.30
C ILE A 113 -64.45 -6.68 -1.79
N TYR A 114 -63.73 -5.87 -2.59
CA TYR A 114 -63.54 -6.14 -4.02
C TYR A 114 -62.88 -7.49 -4.29
N TYR A 115 -61.85 -7.84 -3.51
CA TYR A 115 -61.18 -9.14 -3.64
C TYR A 115 -62.13 -10.31 -3.32
N GLN A 116 -62.92 -10.21 -2.25
CA GLN A 116 -63.87 -11.23 -1.84
C GLN A 116 -65.02 -11.38 -2.84
N GLN A 117 -65.58 -10.27 -3.32
CA GLN A 117 -66.60 -10.29 -4.37
C GLN A 117 -66.05 -10.85 -5.69
N ALA A 118 -64.80 -10.55 -6.05
CA ALA A 118 -64.16 -11.14 -7.24
C ALA A 118 -64.03 -12.65 -7.11
N GLN A 119 -63.63 -13.17 -5.94
CA GLN A 119 -63.58 -14.61 -5.67
C GLN A 119 -64.96 -15.27 -5.78
N LEU A 120 -66.01 -14.62 -5.26
CA LEU A 120 -67.39 -15.09 -5.40
C LEU A 120 -67.85 -15.07 -6.87
N ALA A 121 -67.52 -14.02 -7.62
CA ALA A 121 -67.80 -13.93 -9.06
C ALA A 121 -67.07 -15.03 -9.86
N PHE A 122 -65.81 -15.32 -9.53
CA PHE A 122 -65.06 -16.46 -10.10
C PHE A 122 -65.73 -17.79 -9.78
N LYS A 123 -66.15 -17.99 -8.52
CA LYS A 123 -66.85 -19.21 -8.08
C LYS A 123 -68.18 -19.38 -8.82
N ASN A 124 -68.88 -18.27 -9.10
CA ASN A 124 -70.12 -18.23 -9.86
C ASN A 124 -69.90 -18.20 -11.39
N LYS A 125 -68.64 -18.35 -11.85
CA LYS A 125 -68.23 -18.34 -13.27
C LYS A 125 -68.59 -17.05 -14.04
N ASN A 126 -68.79 -15.94 -13.32
CA ASN A 126 -69.01 -14.63 -13.93
C ASN A 126 -67.67 -13.90 -14.09
N TYR A 127 -66.90 -14.33 -15.10
CA TYR A 127 -65.52 -13.89 -15.30
C TYR A 127 -65.39 -12.41 -15.67
N SER A 128 -66.39 -11.82 -16.33
CA SER A 128 -66.38 -10.38 -16.68
C SER A 128 -66.49 -9.51 -15.43
N LEU A 129 -67.43 -9.84 -14.54
CA LEU A 129 -67.58 -9.13 -13.26
C LEU A 129 -66.35 -9.35 -12.36
N ALA A 130 -65.80 -10.57 -12.35
CA ALA A 130 -64.59 -10.88 -11.61
C ALA A 130 -63.37 -10.07 -12.11
N SER A 131 -63.26 -9.84 -13.42
CA SER A 131 -62.22 -8.99 -14.01
C SER A 131 -62.37 -7.53 -13.59
N GLN A 132 -63.59 -6.98 -13.63
CA GLN A 132 -63.87 -5.60 -13.23
C GLN A 132 -63.56 -5.34 -11.74
N LEU A 133 -63.96 -6.27 -10.86
CA LEU A 133 -63.67 -6.19 -9.43
C LEU A 133 -62.17 -6.33 -9.13
N LEU A 134 -61.45 -7.15 -9.90
CA LEU A 134 -60.00 -7.25 -9.80
C LEU A 134 -59.27 -5.99 -10.29
N GLU A 135 -59.82 -5.27 -11.27
CA GLU A 135 -59.28 -3.97 -11.69
C GLU A 135 -59.43 -2.93 -10.58
N ARG A 136 -60.62 -2.81 -9.97
CA ARG A 136 -60.85 -1.94 -8.81
C ARG A 136 -59.95 -2.30 -7.62
N TYR A 137 -59.78 -3.60 -7.36
CA TYR A 137 -58.81 -4.07 -6.36
C TYR A 137 -57.39 -3.61 -6.67
N ARG A 138 -56.93 -3.71 -7.92
CA ARG A 138 -55.59 -3.27 -8.34
C ARG A 138 -55.42 -1.76 -8.22
N GLU A 139 -56.44 -0.98 -8.58
CA GLU A 139 -56.45 0.49 -8.42
C GLU A 139 -56.28 0.87 -6.95
N ASN A 140 -57.09 0.31 -6.04
CA ASN A 140 -56.98 0.62 -4.61
C ASN A 140 -55.65 0.19 -4.01
N VAL A 141 -55.11 -0.97 -4.42
CA VAL A 141 -53.78 -1.44 -3.99
C VAL A 141 -52.67 -0.51 -4.50
N ALA A 142 -52.76 -0.01 -5.74
CA ALA A 142 -51.79 0.92 -6.29
C ALA A 142 -51.78 2.25 -5.52
N ILE A 143 -52.97 2.76 -5.18
CA ILE A 143 -53.13 3.96 -4.34
C ILE A 143 -52.53 3.72 -2.95
N GLU A 144 -52.82 2.59 -2.31
CA GLU A 144 -52.28 2.25 -0.98
C GLU A 144 -50.74 2.15 -1.00
N ILE A 145 -50.16 1.55 -2.04
CA ILE A 145 -48.71 1.48 -2.23
C ILE A 145 -48.12 2.88 -2.40
N SER A 146 -48.78 3.75 -3.18
CA SER A 146 -48.33 5.14 -3.38
C SER A 146 -48.39 5.96 -2.09
N GLU A 147 -49.43 5.82 -1.27
CA GLU A 147 -49.55 6.52 0.02
C GLU A 147 -48.54 6.00 1.04
N ARG A 148 -48.29 4.68 1.11
CA ARG A 148 -47.22 4.12 1.95
C ARG A 148 -45.84 4.57 1.50
N LYS A 149 -45.64 4.77 0.19
CA LYS A 149 -44.40 5.33 -0.36
C LYS A 149 -44.21 6.78 0.07
N ILE A 150 -45.24 7.61 -0.05
CA ILE A 150 -45.24 9.01 0.41
C ILE A 150 -45.04 9.10 1.93
N GLN A 151 -45.69 8.23 2.73
CA GLN A 151 -45.49 8.17 4.19
C GLN A 151 -44.07 7.71 4.56
N ARG A 152 -43.49 6.77 3.80
CA ARG A 152 -42.08 6.38 3.95
C ARG A 152 -41.14 7.52 3.58
N GLU A 153 -41.45 8.29 2.55
CA GLU A 153 -40.68 9.45 2.12
C GLU A 153 -40.80 10.62 3.11
N SER A 154 -41.97 10.86 3.69
CA SER A 154 -42.17 11.87 4.75
C SER A 154 -41.51 11.46 6.08
N LEU A 155 -41.53 10.18 6.44
CA LEU A 155 -40.78 9.65 7.59
C LEU A 155 -39.26 9.65 7.36
N LYS A 156 -38.81 9.53 6.10
CA LYS A 156 -37.42 9.74 5.70
C LYS A 156 -37.03 11.23 5.74
N ALA A 157 -37.96 12.14 5.46
CA ALA A 157 -37.73 13.59 5.59
C ALA A 157 -37.66 14.05 7.06
N SER A 158 -38.43 13.44 7.97
CA SER A 158 -38.38 13.75 9.40
C SER A 158 -37.25 13.04 10.16
N THR A 159 -36.63 12.03 9.56
CA THR A 159 -35.50 11.29 10.13
C THR A 159 -34.29 11.59 9.26
N ALA A 160 -33.73 12.78 9.43
CA ALA A 160 -32.54 13.21 8.72
C ALA A 160 -31.31 12.38 9.17
N SER A 161 -31.09 11.28 8.46
CA SER A 161 -29.78 10.72 8.16
C SER A 161 -29.90 10.14 6.76
N LYS A 162 -29.24 10.82 5.81
CA LYS A 162 -29.28 10.58 4.36
C LYS A 162 -28.46 9.32 4.07
N ASP A 163 -29.06 8.37 3.36
CA ASP A 163 -28.38 7.15 2.92
C ASP A 163 -28.43 7.01 1.40
N ALA A 164 -27.25 7.07 0.80
CA ALA A 164 -26.94 7.06 -0.63
C ALA A 164 -26.92 5.64 -1.23
N SER A 165 -28.05 4.93 -1.27
CA SER A 165 -28.06 3.57 -1.86
C SER A 165 -29.26 3.22 -2.74
N LEU A 166 -29.95 4.19 -3.32
CA LEU A 166 -31.09 3.92 -4.20
C LEU A 166 -30.66 3.17 -5.48
N VAL A 167 -29.49 3.47 -6.06
CA VAL A 167 -29.00 2.80 -7.28
C VAL A 167 -28.54 1.37 -6.97
N GLY A 168 -27.82 1.16 -5.87
CA GLY A 168 -27.45 -0.20 -5.41
C GLY A 168 -28.67 -1.05 -5.08
N ARG A 169 -29.67 -0.48 -4.40
CA ARG A 169 -30.94 -1.16 -4.10
C ARG A 169 -31.79 -1.41 -5.34
N LEU A 170 -31.81 -0.51 -6.32
CA LEU A 170 -32.52 -0.71 -7.59
C LEU A 170 -31.86 -1.80 -8.44
N VAL A 171 -30.54 -1.91 -8.43
CA VAL A 171 -29.80 -2.99 -9.11
C VAL A 171 -30.02 -4.33 -8.40
N GLU A 172 -30.04 -4.34 -7.07
CA GLU A 172 -30.31 -5.54 -6.27
C GLU A 172 -31.78 -6.00 -6.38
N GLU A 173 -32.73 -5.06 -6.41
CA GLU A 173 -34.16 -5.33 -6.67
C GLU A 173 -34.40 -5.77 -8.12
N LEU A 174 -33.63 -5.25 -9.10
CA LEU A 174 -33.66 -5.69 -10.50
C LEU A 174 -33.18 -7.14 -10.64
N ASP A 175 -32.09 -7.52 -9.99
CA ASP A 175 -31.56 -8.88 -10.06
C ASP A 175 -32.46 -9.87 -9.31
N LYS A 176 -33.09 -9.43 -8.21
CA LYS A 176 -34.10 -10.22 -7.50
C LYS A 176 -35.37 -10.38 -8.33
N ALA A 177 -35.86 -9.33 -8.98
CA ALA A 177 -37.02 -9.39 -9.87
C ALA A 177 -36.76 -10.24 -11.13
N LYS A 178 -35.54 -10.20 -11.70
CA LYS A 178 -35.14 -11.08 -12.81
C LYS A 178 -35.11 -12.55 -12.39
N LYS A 179 -34.61 -12.84 -11.19
CA LYS A 179 -34.53 -14.19 -10.64
C LYS A 179 -35.92 -14.75 -10.29
N ASP A 180 -36.77 -13.94 -9.67
CA ASP A 180 -38.15 -14.31 -9.33
C ASP A 180 -39.02 -14.50 -10.59
N LEU A 181 -38.83 -13.66 -11.61
CA LEU A 181 -39.54 -13.78 -12.89
C LEU A 181 -39.03 -14.96 -13.74
N ALA A 182 -37.75 -15.31 -13.65
CA ALA A 182 -37.21 -16.54 -14.24
C ALA A 182 -37.76 -17.79 -13.55
N GLU A 183 -37.95 -17.75 -12.22
CA GLU A 183 -38.54 -18.85 -11.45
C GLU A 183 -40.05 -19.01 -11.74
N ILE A 184 -40.77 -17.89 -11.93
CA ILE A 184 -42.18 -17.89 -12.34
C ILE A 184 -42.33 -18.38 -13.81
N ARG A 185 -41.38 -18.06 -14.69
CA ARG A 185 -41.35 -18.56 -16.09
C ARG A 185 -41.09 -20.06 -16.19
N ALA A 186 -40.17 -20.60 -15.38
CA ALA A 186 -39.90 -22.03 -15.31
C ALA A 186 -41.14 -22.82 -14.82
N LYS A 187 -42.01 -22.18 -14.03
CA LYS A 187 -43.26 -22.76 -13.53
C LYS A 187 -44.47 -22.56 -14.46
N SER A 188 -44.41 -21.69 -15.49
CA SER A 188 -45.59 -21.28 -16.28
C SER A 188 -45.53 -21.51 -17.81
N GLY A 189 -44.37 -21.82 -18.39
CA GLY A 189 -44.28 -22.41 -19.75
C GLY A 189 -44.77 -21.55 -20.94
N LEU A 190 -44.57 -20.23 -20.93
CA LEU A 190 -44.94 -19.34 -22.06
C LEU A 190 -43.77 -19.08 -23.05
N PRO A 191 -44.05 -18.84 -24.36
CA PRO A 191 -43.03 -18.56 -25.38
C PRO A 191 -42.32 -17.20 -25.23
N ALA A 192 -41.09 -17.11 -25.74
CA ALA A 192 -40.10 -16.09 -25.38
C ALA A 192 -40.20 -14.72 -26.10
N ASP A 193 -41.01 -14.57 -27.16
CA ASP A 193 -40.77 -13.50 -28.13
C ASP A 193 -41.66 -12.24 -28.03
N ASP A 194 -42.64 -12.16 -27.13
CA ASP A 194 -43.55 -10.98 -27.02
C ASP A 194 -43.21 -10.01 -25.87
N ALA A 195 -42.00 -10.08 -25.32
CA ALA A 195 -41.61 -9.35 -24.10
C ALA A 195 -40.44 -8.37 -24.29
N LYS A 196 -40.63 -7.27 -25.03
CA LYS A 196 -39.92 -6.02 -24.68
C LYS A 196 -40.73 -5.29 -23.62
N PRO A 197 -40.31 -5.26 -22.34
CA PRO A 197 -41.06 -4.57 -21.30
C PRO A 197 -41.11 -3.07 -21.59
N ASP A 198 -42.27 -2.43 -21.39
CA ASP A 198 -42.48 -0.98 -21.60
C ASP A 198 -41.44 -0.10 -20.87
N LEU A 199 -40.81 -0.61 -19.81
CA LEU A 199 -39.75 0.07 -19.07
C LEU A 199 -38.46 0.27 -19.90
N GLU A 200 -38.11 -0.67 -20.79
CA GLU A 200 -36.91 -0.52 -21.62
C GLU A 200 -37.08 0.60 -22.65
N ARG A 201 -38.30 0.73 -23.21
CA ARG A 201 -38.67 1.89 -24.05
C ARG A 201 -38.70 3.20 -23.27
N LEU A 202 -39.16 3.19 -22.02
CA LEU A 202 -39.17 4.38 -21.16
C LEU A 202 -37.76 4.81 -20.75
N MET A 203 -36.88 3.85 -20.44
CA MET A 203 -35.46 4.11 -20.15
C MET A 203 -34.73 4.65 -21.38
N GLU A 204 -35.01 4.12 -22.57
CA GLU A 204 -34.44 4.60 -23.82
C GLU A 204 -34.96 6.01 -24.17
N GLN A 205 -36.22 6.32 -23.87
CA GLN A 205 -36.78 7.67 -24.00
C GLN A 205 -36.18 8.66 -23.01
N GLU A 206 -36.01 8.29 -21.74
CA GLU A 206 -35.37 9.15 -20.72
C GLU A 206 -33.88 9.37 -21.03
N LYS A 207 -33.16 8.32 -21.45
CA LYS A 207 -31.76 8.44 -21.88
C LYS A 207 -31.63 9.41 -23.05
N LYS A 208 -32.54 9.33 -24.04
CA LYS A 208 -32.55 10.24 -25.19
C LYS A 208 -32.88 11.69 -24.78
N LYS A 209 -33.79 11.91 -23.83
CA LYS A 209 -34.04 13.25 -23.28
C LYS A 209 -32.82 13.85 -22.60
N VAL A 210 -32.12 13.05 -21.77
CA VAL A 210 -30.89 13.50 -21.10
C VAL A 210 -29.85 13.88 -22.17
N GLU A 211 -29.65 13.06 -23.19
CA GLU A 211 -28.73 13.31 -24.31
C GLU A 211 -29.07 14.59 -25.11
N ASP A 212 -30.36 14.85 -25.36
CA ASP A 212 -30.80 16.08 -26.02
C ASP A 212 -30.54 17.32 -25.15
N THR A 213 -30.82 17.25 -23.84
CA THR A 213 -30.57 18.36 -22.90
C THR A 213 -29.09 18.66 -22.72
N THR A 214 -28.22 17.63 -22.68
CA THR A 214 -26.77 17.83 -22.57
C THR A 214 -26.21 18.51 -23.80
N ARG A 215 -26.68 18.14 -25.00
CA ARG A 215 -26.23 18.77 -26.25
C ARG A 215 -26.64 20.24 -26.34
N ILE A 216 -27.84 20.59 -25.88
CA ILE A 216 -28.29 21.99 -25.83
C ILE A 216 -27.40 22.80 -24.88
N ALA A 217 -27.14 22.28 -23.68
CA ALA A 217 -26.30 22.95 -22.69
C ALA A 217 -24.83 23.12 -23.14
N GLU A 218 -24.25 22.11 -23.78
CA GLU A 218 -22.91 22.24 -24.41
C GLU A 218 -22.89 23.34 -25.47
N SER A 219 -23.94 23.41 -26.31
CA SER A 219 -24.02 24.45 -27.34
C SER A 219 -24.11 25.86 -26.74
N LEU A 220 -24.86 26.02 -25.65
CA LEU A 220 -25.01 27.28 -24.93
C LEU A 220 -23.72 27.67 -24.20
N LEU A 221 -23.00 26.71 -23.59
CA LEU A 221 -21.69 26.94 -22.99
C LEU A 221 -20.69 27.51 -24.01
N VAL A 222 -20.63 26.93 -25.21
CA VAL A 222 -19.74 27.41 -26.28
C VAL A 222 -20.13 28.81 -26.75
N GLN A 223 -21.43 29.12 -26.85
CA GLN A 223 -21.90 30.46 -27.19
C GLN A 223 -21.55 31.48 -26.11
N ALA A 224 -21.76 31.12 -24.85
CA ALA A 224 -21.45 31.97 -23.70
C ALA A 224 -19.96 32.30 -23.61
N GLN A 225 -19.07 31.32 -23.83
CA GLN A 225 -17.63 31.55 -23.86
C GLN A 225 -17.23 32.53 -24.99
N ARG A 226 -17.83 32.39 -26.18
CA ARG A 226 -17.57 33.30 -27.30
C ARG A 226 -18.07 34.72 -27.02
N ASN A 227 -19.24 34.87 -26.41
CA ASN A 227 -19.83 36.15 -26.09
C ASN A 227 -19.10 36.83 -24.92
N GLY A 228 -18.69 36.06 -23.91
CA GLY A 228 -17.83 36.52 -22.83
C GLY A 228 -16.48 37.05 -23.32
N ALA A 229 -15.85 36.36 -24.29
CA ALA A 229 -14.60 36.84 -24.90
C ALA A 229 -14.78 38.13 -25.74
N LYS A 230 -15.98 38.39 -26.26
CA LYS A 230 -16.32 39.63 -26.98
C LYS A 230 -16.69 40.79 -26.04
N GLY A 231 -16.76 40.55 -24.73
CA GLY A 231 -17.20 41.54 -23.73
C GLY A 231 -18.72 41.63 -23.55
N GLU A 232 -19.50 40.74 -24.16
CA GLU A 232 -20.96 40.66 -24.00
C GLU A 232 -21.33 39.81 -22.77
N TYR A 233 -20.93 40.29 -21.58
CA TYR A 233 -20.96 39.49 -20.36
C TYR A 233 -22.38 39.15 -19.87
N GLU A 234 -23.35 40.04 -20.08
CA GLU A 234 -24.72 39.84 -19.62
C GLU A 234 -25.43 38.74 -20.44
N LEU A 235 -25.24 38.78 -21.77
CA LEU A 235 -25.69 37.72 -22.67
C LEU A 235 -25.01 36.38 -22.39
N ALA A 236 -23.71 36.40 -22.08
CA ALA A 236 -22.98 35.19 -21.71
C ALA A 236 -23.51 34.58 -20.41
N MET A 237 -23.87 35.40 -19.40
CA MET A 237 -24.47 34.90 -18.15
C MET A 237 -25.85 34.29 -18.39
N GLU A 238 -26.71 34.95 -19.19
CA GLU A 238 -28.05 34.46 -19.52
C GLU A 238 -28.00 33.09 -20.21
N GLN A 239 -27.06 32.90 -21.15
CA GLN A 239 -26.85 31.62 -21.83
C GLN A 239 -26.37 30.51 -20.87
N LEU A 240 -25.54 30.84 -19.88
CA LEU A 240 -25.08 29.89 -18.86
C LEU A 240 -26.19 29.55 -17.86
N ASP A 241 -27.04 30.51 -17.52
CA ASP A 241 -28.24 30.30 -16.70
C ASP A 241 -29.25 29.38 -17.42
N GLU A 242 -29.49 29.61 -18.71
CA GLU A 242 -30.36 28.77 -19.54
C GLU A 242 -29.81 27.33 -19.65
N ALA A 243 -28.50 27.18 -19.84
CA ALA A 243 -27.86 25.88 -19.89
C ALA A 243 -27.99 25.10 -18.57
N LEU A 244 -27.84 25.77 -17.42
CA LEU A 244 -28.02 25.17 -16.09
C LEU A 244 -29.49 24.81 -15.81
N ALA A 245 -30.45 25.58 -16.32
CA ALA A 245 -31.87 25.32 -16.13
C ALA A 245 -32.38 24.10 -16.93
N VAL A 246 -31.79 23.84 -18.11
CA VAL A 246 -32.19 22.73 -19.00
C VAL A 246 -31.55 21.39 -18.59
N LEU A 247 -30.42 21.41 -17.88
CA LEU A 247 -29.70 20.20 -17.49
C LEU A 247 -30.34 19.47 -16.30
N PRO A 248 -30.59 18.15 -16.41
CA PRO A 248 -30.98 17.35 -15.25
C PRO A 248 -29.79 17.15 -14.30
N SER A 249 -30.04 17.24 -12.99
CA SER A 249 -29.05 16.96 -11.94
C SER A 249 -28.81 15.45 -11.83
N SER A 250 -27.76 14.95 -12.47
CA SER A 250 -27.40 13.53 -12.50
C SER A 250 -25.88 13.35 -12.42
N VAL A 251 -25.43 12.17 -11.98
CA VAL A 251 -23.99 11.85 -11.92
C VAL A 251 -23.34 11.94 -13.31
N SER A 252 -24.08 11.67 -14.38
CA SER A 252 -23.59 11.79 -15.77
C SER A 252 -23.41 13.24 -16.24
N THR A 253 -24.08 14.22 -15.62
CA THR A 253 -24.06 15.63 -16.04
C THR A 253 -23.19 16.52 -15.14
N ILE A 254 -22.61 15.97 -14.07
CA ILE A 254 -21.85 16.72 -13.06
C ILE A 254 -20.65 17.48 -13.63
N ALA A 255 -19.91 16.87 -14.56
CA ALA A 255 -18.76 17.51 -15.19
C ALA A 255 -19.18 18.77 -15.97
N LEU A 256 -20.28 18.67 -16.72
CA LEU A 256 -20.83 19.78 -17.50
C LEU A 256 -21.40 20.89 -16.61
N ILE A 257 -22.07 20.53 -15.50
CA ILE A 257 -22.54 21.49 -14.49
C ILE A 257 -21.35 22.24 -13.87
N SER A 258 -20.28 21.53 -13.50
CA SER A 258 -19.05 22.14 -12.98
C SER A 258 -18.44 23.13 -13.98
N ASP A 259 -18.39 22.76 -15.26
CA ASP A 259 -17.82 23.59 -16.31
C ASP A 259 -18.68 24.84 -16.62
N LEU A 260 -20.00 24.74 -16.53
CA LEU A 260 -20.92 25.89 -16.63
C LEU A 260 -20.70 26.91 -15.51
N TYR A 261 -20.54 26.45 -14.26
CA TYR A 261 -20.26 27.35 -13.13
C TYR A 261 -18.87 27.98 -13.21
N LYS A 262 -17.84 27.24 -13.65
CA LYS A 262 -16.51 27.81 -13.94
C LYS A 262 -16.57 28.88 -15.03
N ALA A 263 -17.37 28.66 -16.08
CA ALA A 263 -17.58 29.65 -17.12
C ALA A 263 -18.25 30.92 -16.57
N LYS A 264 -19.22 30.80 -15.65
CA LYS A 264 -19.82 31.96 -14.96
C LYS A 264 -18.79 32.74 -14.13
N GLN A 265 -17.93 32.04 -13.38
CA GLN A 265 -16.85 32.66 -12.63
C GLN A 265 -15.89 33.44 -13.52
N GLN A 266 -15.55 32.84 -14.66
CA GLN A 266 -14.67 33.46 -15.65
C GLN A 266 -15.30 34.75 -16.22
N VAL A 267 -16.61 34.75 -16.51
CA VAL A 267 -17.34 35.94 -16.95
C VAL A 267 -17.33 37.04 -15.87
N VAL A 268 -17.55 36.69 -14.60
CA VAL A 268 -17.48 37.66 -13.48
C VAL A 268 -16.06 38.19 -13.29
N TRP A 269 -15.04 37.36 -13.47
CA TRP A 269 -13.64 37.76 -13.40
C TRP A 269 -13.28 38.77 -14.51
N TYR A 270 -13.75 38.55 -15.74
CA TYR A 270 -13.57 39.52 -16.83
C TYR A 270 -14.28 40.87 -16.54
N ARG A 271 -15.50 40.84 -15.98
CA ARG A 271 -16.20 42.06 -15.53
C ARG A 271 -15.43 42.79 -14.43
N MET A 272 -14.78 42.05 -13.54
CA MET A 272 -13.98 42.61 -12.45
C MET A 272 -12.74 43.31 -12.98
N GLY A 273 -12.02 42.70 -13.92
CA GLY A 273 -10.89 43.32 -14.62
C GLY A 273 -11.28 44.60 -15.36
N GLU A 274 -12.41 44.59 -16.06
CA GLU A 274 -12.93 45.78 -16.74
C GLU A 274 -13.33 46.89 -15.75
N ALA A 275 -13.95 46.53 -14.61
CA ALA A 275 -14.33 47.49 -13.57
C ALA A 275 -13.11 48.11 -12.88
N MET A 276 -12.04 47.34 -12.67
CA MET A 276 -10.75 47.83 -12.15
C MET A 276 -10.09 48.81 -13.12
N LEU A 277 -10.03 48.46 -14.42
CA LEU A 277 -9.52 49.36 -15.47
C LEU A 277 -10.32 50.66 -15.57
N LYS A 278 -11.63 50.62 -15.29
CA LYS A 278 -12.53 51.78 -15.27
C LYS A 278 -12.56 52.54 -13.94
N GLY A 279 -11.76 52.13 -12.93
CA GLY A 279 -11.67 52.79 -11.63
C GLY A 279 -12.94 52.70 -10.76
N LYS A 280 -13.83 51.73 -11.02
CA LYS A 280 -15.12 51.58 -10.31
C LYS A 280 -14.98 50.68 -9.07
N VAL A 281 -14.42 51.22 -7.99
CA VAL A 281 -14.12 50.48 -6.74
C VAL A 281 -15.36 49.80 -6.13
N SER A 282 -16.53 50.45 -6.14
CA SER A 282 -17.77 49.85 -5.61
C SER A 282 -18.31 48.71 -6.48
N GLY A 283 -18.05 48.75 -7.78
CA GLY A 283 -18.46 47.70 -8.72
C GLY A 283 -17.66 46.41 -8.52
N VAL A 284 -16.37 46.53 -8.18
CA VAL A 284 -15.48 45.40 -7.93
C VAL A 284 -15.89 44.63 -6.68
N GLN A 285 -16.22 45.33 -5.58
CA GLN A 285 -16.69 44.69 -4.34
C GLN A 285 -17.96 43.87 -4.56
N LYS A 286 -18.91 44.38 -5.35
CA LYS A 286 -20.12 43.64 -5.70
C LYS A 286 -19.82 42.39 -6.53
N LEU A 287 -18.92 42.50 -7.51
CA LEU A 287 -18.53 41.37 -8.36
C LEU A 287 -17.76 40.28 -7.59
N VAL A 288 -17.02 40.63 -6.53
CA VAL A 288 -16.37 39.65 -5.64
C VAL A 288 -17.41 38.83 -4.86
N ILE A 289 -18.50 39.47 -4.42
CA ILE A 289 -19.62 38.77 -3.78
C ILE A 289 -20.31 37.84 -4.78
N ASP A 290 -20.62 38.35 -5.98
CA ASP A 290 -21.22 37.56 -7.05
C ASP A 290 -20.35 36.33 -7.40
N TRP A 291 -19.02 36.49 -7.45
CA TRP A 291 -18.08 35.39 -7.70
C TRP A 291 -18.12 34.32 -6.59
N LYS A 292 -18.18 34.75 -5.33
CA LYS A 292 -18.28 33.86 -4.16
C LYS A 292 -19.60 33.10 -4.15
N ASP A 293 -20.71 33.76 -4.49
CA ASP A 293 -22.03 33.14 -4.56
C ASP A 293 -22.10 32.07 -5.67
N ILE A 294 -21.42 32.31 -6.79
CA ILE A 294 -21.29 31.33 -7.89
C ILE A 294 -20.47 30.10 -7.46
N GLU A 295 -19.36 30.26 -6.72
CA GLU A 295 -18.59 29.11 -6.19
C GLU A 295 -19.40 28.31 -5.17
N ASN A 296 -20.16 28.98 -4.30
CA ASN A 296 -21.07 28.32 -3.38
C ASN A 296 -22.15 27.53 -4.12
N SER A 297 -22.75 28.13 -5.16
CA SER A 297 -23.77 27.47 -5.99
C SER A 297 -23.22 26.27 -6.75
N LYS A 298 -21.98 26.35 -7.25
CA LYS A 298 -21.27 25.23 -7.87
C LYS A 298 -21.09 24.06 -6.91
N ARG A 299 -20.57 24.34 -5.71
CA ARG A 299 -20.33 23.32 -4.68
C ARG A 299 -21.63 22.68 -4.21
N ASN A 300 -22.70 23.47 -4.07
CA ASN A 300 -24.03 22.96 -3.74
C ASN A 300 -24.55 22.04 -4.85
N ALA A 301 -24.43 22.43 -6.12
CA ALA A 301 -24.86 21.60 -7.25
C ALA A 301 -24.03 20.30 -7.41
N GLU A 302 -22.71 20.35 -7.19
CA GLU A 302 -21.84 19.16 -7.19
C GLU A 302 -22.19 18.22 -6.02
N THR A 303 -22.50 18.77 -4.85
CA THR A 303 -22.90 17.99 -3.67
C THR A 303 -24.28 17.35 -3.85
N GLU A 304 -25.25 18.11 -4.37
CA GLU A 304 -26.60 17.64 -4.66
C GLU A 304 -26.61 16.51 -5.72
N THR A 305 -25.67 16.53 -6.67
CA THR A 305 -25.55 15.50 -7.73
C THR A 305 -24.78 14.25 -7.28
N LEU A 306 -23.85 14.36 -6.32
CA LEU A 306 -23.06 13.24 -5.79
C LEU A 306 -23.80 12.41 -4.73
N GLY A 307 -24.81 12.96 -4.08
CA GLY A 307 -25.67 12.23 -3.13
C GLY A 307 -24.95 11.71 -1.87
N VAL A 308 -23.74 12.20 -1.56
CA VAL A 308 -22.99 11.84 -0.35
C VAL A 308 -23.39 12.79 0.78
N GLY A 309 -23.95 12.21 1.85
CA GLY A 309 -24.53 12.93 2.99
C GLY A 309 -23.56 13.15 4.14
N ASP A 310 -22.44 13.82 3.91
CA ASP A 310 -21.65 14.42 4.99
C ASP A 310 -21.63 15.94 4.80
N GLU A 311 -22.48 16.62 5.56
CA GLU A 311 -22.51 18.07 5.66
C GLU A 311 -21.34 18.48 6.58
N ILE A 312 -20.20 18.81 6.00
CA ILE A 312 -19.15 19.56 6.72
C ILE A 312 -19.70 20.98 6.91
N ASP A 313 -19.79 21.45 8.15
CA ASP A 313 -20.22 22.82 8.49
C ASP A 313 -19.12 23.80 8.05
N PHE A 314 -19.07 24.07 6.74
CA PHE A 314 -18.04 24.88 6.11
C PHE A 314 -18.08 26.34 6.59
N ASP A 315 -19.22 26.82 7.09
CA ASP A 315 -19.31 28.15 7.72
C ASP A 315 -18.51 28.18 9.04
N ALA A 316 -18.56 27.10 9.82
CA ALA A 316 -17.72 26.94 11.01
C ALA A 316 -16.24 26.80 10.66
N GLU A 317 -15.89 26.08 9.58
CA GLU A 317 -14.49 25.96 9.12
C GLU A 317 -13.92 27.27 8.56
N ILE A 318 -14.71 28.04 7.81
CA ILE A 318 -14.31 29.36 7.29
C ILE A 318 -14.16 30.37 8.42
N ALA A 319 -15.07 30.34 9.41
CA ALA A 319 -14.94 31.16 10.61
C ALA A 319 -13.67 30.81 11.39
N LYS A 320 -13.36 29.51 11.52
CA LYS A 320 -12.14 29.01 12.17
C LYS A 320 -10.87 29.36 11.39
N ALA A 321 -10.91 29.32 10.05
CA ALA A 321 -9.80 29.73 9.20
C ALA A 321 -9.53 31.23 9.28
N ASN A 322 -10.58 32.07 9.26
CA ASN A 322 -10.45 33.52 9.43
C ASN A 322 -9.94 33.88 10.83
N GLN A 323 -10.42 33.18 11.87
CA GLN A 323 -9.93 33.35 13.23
C GLN A 323 -8.45 32.95 13.33
N LYS A 324 -8.05 31.81 12.74
CA LYS A 324 -6.65 31.37 12.68
C LYS A 324 -5.76 32.39 11.97
N ASN A 325 -6.19 32.96 10.84
CA ASN A 325 -5.42 33.99 10.13
C ASN A 325 -5.26 35.27 10.96
N LYS A 326 -6.28 35.63 11.76
CA LYS A 326 -6.21 36.77 12.68
C LYS A 326 -5.26 36.50 13.84
N GLU A 327 -5.35 35.33 14.46
CA GLU A 327 -4.46 34.91 15.56
C GLU A 327 -2.99 34.83 15.08
N GLN A 328 -2.75 34.31 13.87
CA GLN A 328 -1.42 34.30 13.26
C GLN A 328 -0.90 35.71 12.95
N ALA A 329 -1.75 36.64 12.52
CA ALA A 329 -1.37 38.02 12.31
C ALA A 329 -1.01 38.73 13.63
N GLU A 330 -1.78 38.51 14.70
CA GLU A 330 -1.49 39.07 16.03
C GLU A 330 -0.16 38.54 16.59
N LEU A 331 0.06 37.22 16.52
CA LEU A 331 1.32 36.61 16.97
C LEU A 331 2.52 37.10 16.14
N ALA A 332 2.38 37.20 14.82
CA ALA A 332 3.45 37.69 13.97
C ALA A 332 3.76 39.17 14.23
N SER A 333 2.77 39.98 14.61
CA SER A 333 3.00 41.37 15.04
C SER A 333 3.80 41.44 16.34
N GLU A 334 3.47 40.61 17.33
CA GLU A 334 4.23 40.52 18.59
C GLU A 334 5.68 40.11 18.33
N MET A 335 5.88 39.12 17.44
CA MET A 335 7.23 38.69 17.03
C MET A 335 8.03 39.80 16.30
N ILE A 336 7.38 40.70 15.57
CA ILE A 336 8.06 41.87 14.98
C ILE A 336 8.57 42.81 16.07
N ASP A 337 7.76 43.03 17.11
CA ASP A 337 8.15 43.90 18.22
C ASP A 337 9.29 43.28 19.03
N ASP A 338 9.25 41.97 19.30
CA ASP A 338 10.37 41.22 19.90
C ASP A 338 11.66 41.36 19.06
N ALA A 339 11.54 41.26 17.73
CA ALA A 339 12.69 41.43 16.84
C ALA A 339 13.25 42.87 16.91
N ARG A 340 12.41 43.90 17.06
CA ARG A 340 12.86 45.28 17.25
C ARG A 340 13.57 45.48 18.58
N ASP A 341 13.06 44.89 19.65
CA ASP A 341 13.70 44.94 20.96
C ASP A 341 15.07 44.26 20.90
N LEU A 342 15.18 43.10 20.28
CA LEU A 342 16.45 42.39 20.07
C LEU A 342 17.44 43.19 19.21
N ILE A 343 16.97 43.89 18.17
CA ILE A 343 17.81 44.82 17.39
C ILE A 343 18.35 45.94 18.28
N SER A 344 17.51 46.50 19.16
CA SER A 344 17.92 47.54 20.10
C SER A 344 18.96 47.03 21.13
N GLU A 345 18.87 45.75 21.50
CA GLU A 345 19.84 45.04 22.34
C GLU A 345 21.11 44.61 21.57
N LYS A 346 21.18 44.90 20.26
CA LYS A 346 22.25 44.49 19.33
C LYS A 346 22.37 42.97 19.13
N ASP A 347 21.32 42.19 19.45
CA ASP A 347 21.24 40.75 19.19
C ASP A 347 20.64 40.47 17.80
N TYR A 348 21.41 40.81 16.77
CA TYR A 348 20.95 40.75 15.38
C TYR A 348 20.68 39.33 14.87
N GLN A 349 21.31 38.31 15.44
CA GLN A 349 21.12 36.92 14.99
C GLN A 349 19.72 36.42 15.37
N LYS A 350 19.31 36.64 16.61
CA LYS A 350 17.97 36.23 17.06
C LYS A 350 16.88 37.05 16.36
N ALA A 351 17.11 38.35 16.16
CA ALA A 351 16.19 39.18 15.39
C ALA A 351 16.04 38.69 13.95
N ASP A 352 17.14 38.36 13.27
CA ASP A 352 17.11 37.83 11.89
C ASP A 352 16.35 36.50 11.81
N ASP A 353 16.55 35.61 12.78
CA ASP A 353 15.84 34.33 12.87
C ASP A 353 14.33 34.51 13.02
N ILE A 354 13.89 35.45 13.87
CA ILE A 354 12.47 35.76 14.06
C ILE A 354 11.87 36.32 12.77
N LEU A 355 12.52 37.29 12.13
CA LEU A 355 12.05 37.91 10.89
C LEU A 355 12.05 36.92 9.71
N TYR A 356 13.05 36.03 9.64
CA TYR A 356 13.10 34.95 8.67
C TYR A 356 11.94 33.97 8.85
N LYS A 357 11.57 33.65 10.10
CA LYS A 357 10.41 32.79 10.38
C LYS A 357 9.12 33.42 9.92
N ILE A 358 8.91 34.70 10.20
CA ILE A 358 7.69 35.43 9.75
C ILE A 358 7.62 35.42 8.22
N LYS A 359 8.73 35.75 7.55
CA LYS A 359 8.77 35.85 6.08
C LYS A 359 8.43 34.53 5.36
N ASN A 360 8.92 33.40 5.89
CA ASN A 360 8.82 32.11 5.19
C ASN A 360 7.66 31.23 5.65
N PHE A 361 7.23 31.32 6.92
CA PHE A 361 6.20 30.44 7.47
C PHE A 361 4.82 31.10 7.57
N LEU A 362 4.72 32.44 7.48
CA LEU A 362 3.43 33.11 7.50
C LEU A 362 2.79 33.09 6.10
N GLU A 363 1.59 32.54 6.01
CA GLU A 363 0.83 32.48 4.77
C GLU A 363 0.36 33.88 4.35
N PRO A 364 0.52 34.28 3.07
CA PRO A 364 0.11 35.59 2.61
C PRO A 364 -1.42 35.68 2.51
N SER A 365 -2.00 36.58 3.29
CA SER A 365 -3.42 36.95 3.27
C SER A 365 -3.55 38.47 3.31
N THR A 366 -4.76 39.00 3.14
CA THR A 366 -5.01 40.45 3.23
C THR A 366 -4.61 41.05 4.59
N LEU A 367 -4.61 40.25 5.67
CA LEU A 367 -4.25 40.69 7.02
C LEU A 367 -2.76 40.48 7.32
N THR A 368 -2.18 39.38 6.85
CA THR A 368 -0.79 38.99 7.17
C THR A 368 0.22 39.61 6.21
N TRP A 369 -0.16 40.01 5.00
CA TRP A 369 0.77 40.58 4.02
C TRP A 369 1.51 41.85 4.50
N PRO A 370 0.84 42.86 5.11
CA PRO A 370 1.54 44.04 5.63
C PRO A 370 2.64 43.69 6.65
N ILE A 371 2.43 42.63 7.44
CA ILE A 371 3.35 42.14 8.46
C ILE A 371 4.57 41.46 7.80
N ILE A 372 4.35 40.64 6.77
CA ILE A 372 5.44 40.02 5.99
C ILE A 372 6.31 41.08 5.33
N LEU A 373 5.69 42.09 4.70
CA LEU A 373 6.40 43.20 4.07
C LEU A 373 7.20 44.00 5.12
N GLU A 374 6.62 44.26 6.28
CA GLU A 374 7.30 44.96 7.38
C GLU A 374 8.48 44.16 7.94
N ALA A 375 8.32 42.84 8.11
CA ALA A 375 9.41 41.96 8.54
C ALA A 375 10.57 41.95 7.53
N ALA A 376 10.28 41.93 6.23
CA ALA A 376 11.29 42.00 5.18
C ALA A 376 12.07 43.33 5.21
N LEU A 377 11.37 44.45 5.42
CA LEU A 377 12.00 45.78 5.56
C LEU A 377 12.89 45.86 6.80
N ILE A 378 12.40 45.41 7.96
CA ILE A 378 13.17 45.41 9.20
C ILE A 378 14.41 44.51 9.05
N LYS A 379 14.24 43.34 8.43
CA LYS A 379 15.35 42.43 8.16
C LYS A 379 16.42 43.10 7.30
N ASN A 380 16.03 43.80 6.25
CA ASN A 380 16.99 44.53 5.42
C ASN A 380 17.68 45.64 6.23
N ARG A 381 16.94 46.41 7.04
CA ARG A 381 17.47 47.47 7.92
C ARG A 381 18.48 46.99 8.96
N ILE A 382 18.47 45.71 9.37
CA ILE A 382 19.52 45.14 10.24
C ILE A 382 20.92 45.38 9.65
N HIS A 383 21.07 45.33 8.34
CA HIS A 383 22.36 45.62 7.69
C HIS A 383 22.79 47.08 7.90
N LEU A 384 21.85 48.02 8.00
CA LEU A 384 22.14 49.41 8.30
C LEU A 384 22.58 49.60 9.76
N GLU A 385 21.92 48.92 10.71
CA GLU A 385 22.32 48.93 12.13
C GLU A 385 23.71 48.30 12.33
N LYS A 386 24.00 47.17 11.65
CA LYS A 386 25.34 46.56 11.64
C LYS A 386 26.39 47.49 11.02
N SER A 387 26.02 48.24 9.99
CA SER A 387 26.88 49.27 9.39
C SER A 387 27.16 50.40 10.38
N GLU A 388 26.16 50.81 11.16
CA GLU A 388 26.27 51.83 12.21
C GLU A 388 27.17 51.36 13.37
N ASP A 389 27.01 50.13 13.84
CA ASP A 389 27.87 49.53 14.84
C ASP A 389 29.32 49.38 14.36
N ALA A 390 29.54 48.90 13.14
CA ALA A 390 30.87 48.80 12.56
C ALA A 390 31.51 50.19 12.40
N ARG A 391 30.72 51.22 12.06
CA ARG A 391 31.17 52.62 12.01
C ARG A 391 31.59 53.11 13.41
N GLU A 392 30.79 52.84 14.44
CA GLU A 392 31.11 53.20 15.83
C GLU A 392 32.36 52.49 16.35
N ALA A 393 32.54 51.22 15.96
CA ALA A 393 33.74 50.43 16.21
C ALA A 393 34.96 50.84 15.36
N LYS A 394 34.80 51.84 14.48
CA LYS A 394 35.81 52.35 13.54
C LYS A 394 36.28 51.32 12.50
N ASN A 395 35.51 50.25 12.27
CA ASN A 395 35.78 49.27 11.23
C ASN A 395 35.13 49.69 9.91
N TRP A 396 35.86 50.47 9.12
CA TRP A 396 35.37 51.12 7.92
C TRP A 396 34.98 50.17 6.78
N ASP A 397 35.72 49.08 6.60
CA ASP A 397 35.52 48.13 5.50
C ASP A 397 34.27 47.30 5.78
N GLU A 398 34.07 46.89 7.03
CA GLU A 398 32.89 46.16 7.47
C GLU A 398 31.63 47.04 7.44
N ALA A 399 31.74 48.31 7.84
CA ALA A 399 30.65 49.28 7.71
C ALA A 399 30.21 49.47 6.26
N GLN A 400 31.17 49.57 5.33
CA GLN A 400 30.89 49.71 3.89
C GLN A 400 30.25 48.43 3.32
N LYS A 401 30.75 47.25 3.70
CA LYS A 401 30.21 45.96 3.29
C LYS A 401 28.75 45.81 3.68
N HIS A 402 28.41 46.10 4.94
CA HIS A 402 27.02 46.01 5.40
C HIS A 402 26.10 47.06 4.74
N LEU A 403 26.63 48.23 4.39
CA LEU A 403 25.87 49.20 3.62
C LEU A 403 25.55 48.72 2.19
N ASP A 404 26.49 48.01 1.56
CA ASP A 404 26.26 47.40 0.25
C ASP A 404 25.32 46.18 0.35
N ASP A 405 25.40 45.41 1.43
CA ASP A 405 24.44 44.33 1.75
C ASP A 405 23.01 44.88 1.86
N PHE A 406 22.79 46.03 2.52
CA PHE A 406 21.47 46.68 2.59
C PHE A 406 20.92 47.05 1.21
N LYS A 407 21.76 47.62 0.34
CA LYS A 407 21.35 48.03 -1.01
C LYS A 407 21.02 46.82 -1.88
N THR A 408 21.86 45.80 -1.84
CA THR A 408 21.66 44.57 -2.62
C THR A 408 20.42 43.81 -2.11
N GLY A 409 20.24 43.72 -0.79
CA GLY A 409 19.06 43.14 -0.16
C GLY A 409 17.76 43.82 -0.59
N TYR A 410 17.73 45.16 -0.65
CA TYR A 410 16.55 45.90 -1.09
C TYR A 410 16.08 45.52 -2.51
N TYR A 411 17.01 45.35 -3.45
CA TYR A 411 16.69 45.00 -4.85
C TYR A 411 16.48 43.49 -5.07
N GLN A 412 17.05 42.64 -4.23
CA GLN A 412 16.93 41.19 -4.35
C GLN A 412 15.73 40.63 -3.59
N ASP A 413 15.26 41.31 -2.55
CA ASP A 413 14.14 40.83 -1.77
C ASP A 413 12.82 40.96 -2.53
N ARG A 414 12.30 39.80 -2.93
CA ARG A 414 11.04 39.66 -3.68
C ARG A 414 9.83 40.23 -2.93
N ASP A 415 9.82 40.20 -1.60
CA ASP A 415 8.69 40.74 -0.84
C ASP A 415 8.72 42.29 -0.81
N ILE A 416 9.91 42.90 -0.90
CA ILE A 416 10.09 44.36 -0.99
C ILE A 416 9.81 44.85 -2.41
N GLN A 417 10.33 44.17 -3.44
CA GLN A 417 10.12 44.54 -4.84
C GLN A 417 8.74 44.16 -5.37
N GLY A 418 8.09 43.16 -4.77
CA GLY A 418 6.84 42.56 -5.24
C GLY A 418 7.11 41.38 -6.19
N ASP A 419 6.26 40.36 -6.12
CA ASP A 419 6.31 39.22 -7.04
C ASP A 419 5.27 39.41 -8.16
N THR A 420 5.73 39.57 -9.39
CA THR A 420 4.84 39.66 -10.56
C THR A 420 4.26 38.30 -10.98
N LEU A 421 4.79 37.20 -10.46
CA LEU A 421 4.43 35.83 -10.84
C LEU A 421 3.50 35.15 -9.81
N THR A 422 3.48 35.62 -8.56
CA THR A 422 2.71 35.01 -7.46
C THR A 422 1.56 35.93 -7.03
N TYR A 423 0.32 35.45 -7.11
CA TYR A 423 -0.87 36.18 -6.67
C TYR A 423 -0.76 36.58 -5.18
N GLY A 424 -1.04 37.85 -4.85
CA GLY A 424 -1.25 38.31 -3.46
C GLY A 424 -0.05 38.91 -2.71
N ARG A 425 1.08 39.20 -3.39
CA ARG A 425 2.28 39.81 -2.76
C ARG A 425 2.69 41.15 -3.40
N PRO A 426 1.91 42.23 -3.21
CA PRO A 426 2.25 43.54 -3.77
C PRO A 426 3.43 44.18 -3.03
N GLY A 427 4.48 44.54 -3.78
CA GLY A 427 5.72 45.11 -3.22
C GLY A 427 5.52 46.45 -2.51
N LEU A 428 6.60 47.00 -1.94
CA LEU A 428 6.57 48.28 -1.22
C LEU A 428 5.98 49.42 -2.08
N LYS A 429 6.38 49.49 -3.35
CA LYS A 429 5.91 50.51 -4.30
C LYS A 429 4.40 50.39 -4.60
N GLU A 430 3.90 49.17 -4.72
CA GLU A 430 2.49 48.88 -5.03
C GLU A 430 1.58 49.03 -3.81
N SER A 431 2.10 48.74 -2.61
CA SER A 431 1.35 48.79 -1.35
C SER A 431 1.33 50.15 -0.68
N ARG A 432 2.47 50.85 -0.61
CA ARG A 432 2.64 52.13 0.11
C ARG A 432 2.98 53.32 -0.79
N GLY A 433 3.13 53.11 -2.10
CA GLY A 433 3.40 54.15 -3.08
C GLY A 433 4.89 54.37 -3.37
N GLU A 434 5.18 55.23 -4.34
CA GLU A 434 6.55 55.48 -4.83
C GLU A 434 7.42 56.24 -3.83
N GLU A 435 6.82 57.11 -3.01
CA GLU A 435 7.51 57.91 -1.98
C GLU A 435 8.10 57.02 -0.86
N ALA A 436 7.37 55.99 -0.43
CA ALA A 436 7.85 55.04 0.59
C ALA A 436 9.06 54.23 0.11
N ALA A 437 9.14 53.91 -1.18
CA ALA A 437 10.29 53.22 -1.78
C ALA A 437 11.53 54.13 -1.85
N THR A 438 11.33 55.43 -2.12
CA THR A 438 12.43 56.40 -2.13
C THR A 438 12.95 56.68 -0.73
N ASP A 439 12.08 56.76 0.28
CA ASP A 439 12.46 56.99 1.67
C ASP A 439 13.36 55.87 2.22
N GLU A 440 13.06 54.61 1.84
CA GLU A 440 13.84 53.45 2.28
C GLU A 440 15.27 53.47 1.70
N LEU A 441 15.42 53.88 0.44
CA LEU A 441 16.72 53.98 -0.22
C LEU A 441 17.57 55.16 0.30
N ASP A 442 16.94 56.27 0.67
CA ASP A 442 17.61 57.46 1.22
C ASP A 442 18.32 57.17 2.57
N LEU A 443 17.87 56.15 3.31
CA LEU A 443 18.56 55.68 4.53
C LEU A 443 20.00 55.25 4.25
N ALA A 444 20.24 54.55 3.13
CA ALA A 444 21.59 54.15 2.73
C ALA A 444 22.47 55.34 2.35
N GLU A 445 21.89 56.36 1.69
CA GLU A 445 22.62 57.58 1.32
C GLU A 445 23.05 58.38 2.56
N LYS A 446 22.15 58.50 3.54
CA LYS A 446 22.45 59.12 4.85
C LYS A 446 23.58 58.38 5.56
N MET A 447 23.56 57.06 5.60
CA MET A 447 24.59 56.27 6.26
C MET A 447 25.95 56.35 5.52
N ALA A 448 25.94 56.30 4.19
CA ALA A 448 27.13 56.51 3.36
C ALA A 448 27.81 57.85 3.66
N LYS A 449 27.00 58.90 3.82
CA LYS A 449 27.48 60.23 4.17
C LYS A 449 28.11 60.26 5.56
N LYS A 450 27.48 59.67 6.57
CA LYS A 450 28.05 59.55 7.94
C LYS A 450 29.43 58.87 7.92
N ILE A 451 29.56 57.74 7.21
CA ILE A 451 30.84 57.00 7.10
C ILE A 451 31.91 57.86 6.42
N LYS A 452 31.54 58.57 5.34
CA LYS A 452 32.46 59.43 4.61
C LYS A 452 32.94 60.60 5.47
N ASP A 453 32.05 61.24 6.22
CA ASP A 453 32.37 62.37 7.08
C ASP A 453 33.29 61.93 8.24
N ASP A 454 33.04 60.76 8.84
CA ASP A 454 33.88 60.22 9.93
C ASP A 454 35.28 59.77 9.45
N LYS A 455 35.39 59.24 8.22
CA LYS A 455 36.71 58.91 7.60
C LYS A 455 37.58 60.15 7.37
N LEU A 456 36.96 61.32 7.20
CA LEU A 456 37.64 62.59 7.00
C LEU A 456 38.11 63.22 8.32
N ASP A 457 37.58 62.79 9.48
CA ASP A 457 37.95 63.29 10.81
C ASP A 457 39.13 62.49 11.42
N PRO A 458 40.32 63.10 11.59
CA PRO A 458 41.49 62.42 12.16
C PRO A 458 41.29 61.90 13.59
N TYR A 459 40.39 62.50 14.38
CA TYR A 459 40.14 62.11 15.77
C TYR A 459 39.23 60.88 15.89
N ARG A 460 38.54 60.50 14.81
CA ARG A 460 37.65 59.32 14.77
C ARG A 460 38.32 58.05 14.27
N ARG A 461 39.59 58.10 13.87
CA ARG A 461 40.36 56.93 13.38
C ARG A 461 40.97 56.12 14.54
N ASP A 462 41.36 54.86 14.28
CA ASP A 462 42.00 54.00 15.28
C ASP A 462 43.53 54.12 15.22
N ILE A 463 44.21 54.02 16.38
CA ILE A 463 45.66 54.17 16.51
C ILE A 463 46.43 52.97 15.93
N THR A 464 45.75 51.84 15.74
CA THR A 464 46.27 50.60 15.14
C THR A 464 46.47 50.72 13.63
N GLU A 465 45.86 51.71 12.96
CA GLU A 465 46.10 52.01 11.54
C GLU A 465 47.55 52.51 11.29
N TYR A 466 48.32 52.80 12.34
CA TYR A 466 49.68 53.35 12.26
C TYR A 466 50.82 52.33 12.55
N THR A 467 50.52 51.06 12.86
CA THR A 467 51.54 50.00 13.07
C THR A 467 51.48 48.93 11.97
N ALA A 468 52.55 48.83 11.16
CA ALA A 468 52.57 48.02 9.94
C ALA A 468 52.41 46.50 10.18
N ASP A 469 52.95 45.95 11.27
CA ASP A 469 53.10 44.50 11.46
C ASP A 469 51.91 43.82 12.18
N TRP A 470 51.04 44.59 12.83
CA TRP A 470 49.93 44.04 13.63
C TRP A 470 48.87 43.35 12.76
N LYS A 471 48.59 43.93 11.59
CA LYS A 471 47.62 43.41 10.62
C LYS A 471 48.07 42.06 10.05
N GLU A 472 49.37 41.90 9.77
CA GLU A 472 49.93 40.64 9.28
C GLU A 472 49.90 39.53 10.34
N SER A 473 50.19 39.87 11.60
CA SER A 473 50.13 38.91 12.71
C SER A 473 48.70 38.41 12.99
N GLN A 474 47.70 39.29 12.89
CA GLN A 474 46.27 38.94 13.00
C GLN A 474 45.80 38.07 11.84
N ALA A 475 46.23 38.37 10.61
CA ALA A 475 45.87 37.56 9.44
C ALA A 475 46.41 36.13 9.55
N LEU A 476 47.66 35.97 10.03
CA LEU A 476 48.28 34.67 10.24
C LEU A 476 47.59 33.86 11.35
N LEU A 477 47.20 34.52 12.46
CA LEU A 477 46.40 33.91 13.51
C LEU A 477 45.05 33.40 12.98
N GLN A 478 44.34 34.23 12.20
CA GLN A 478 43.05 33.83 11.62
C GLN A 478 43.18 32.67 10.64
N ASP A 479 44.22 32.64 9.81
CA ASP A 479 44.47 31.52 8.88
C ASP A 479 44.66 30.19 9.63
N MET A 480 45.44 30.19 10.71
CA MET A 480 45.65 29.00 11.53
C MET A 480 44.37 28.53 12.23
N LEU A 481 43.59 29.46 12.77
CA LEU A 481 42.29 29.16 13.39
C LEU A 481 41.28 28.63 12.37
N MET A 482 41.23 29.20 11.17
CA MET A 482 40.35 28.76 10.10
C MET A 482 40.71 27.35 9.64
N ARG A 483 42.01 27.07 9.43
CA ARG A 483 42.49 25.72 9.12
C ARG A 483 42.10 24.71 10.19
N ALA A 484 42.27 25.04 11.46
CA ALA A 484 41.90 24.18 12.58
C ALA A 484 40.39 23.91 12.65
N LYS A 485 39.56 24.93 12.38
CA LYS A 485 38.10 24.80 12.30
C LYS A 485 37.66 23.91 11.13
N VAL A 486 38.27 24.07 9.96
CA VAL A 486 37.96 23.25 8.79
C VAL A 486 38.30 21.79 9.06
N GLN A 487 39.46 21.51 9.65
CA GLN A 487 39.84 20.15 10.06
C GLN A 487 38.83 19.57 11.06
N PHE A 488 38.41 20.36 12.05
CA PHE A 488 37.42 19.96 13.04
C PHE A 488 36.04 19.64 12.41
N ILE A 489 35.55 20.50 11.51
CA ILE A 489 34.27 20.31 10.80
C ILE A 489 34.31 19.09 9.89
N ASN A 490 35.47 18.85 9.25
CA ASN A 490 35.69 17.68 8.40
C ASN A 490 35.87 16.38 9.20
N GLY A 491 35.82 16.42 10.53
CA GLY A 491 35.98 15.25 11.40
C GLY A 491 37.43 14.80 11.61
N ASP A 492 38.43 15.53 11.10
CA ASP A 492 39.84 15.29 11.38
C ASP A 492 40.21 15.85 12.76
N LEU A 493 39.74 15.16 13.81
CA LEU A 493 39.99 15.52 15.21
C LEU A 493 41.48 15.43 15.57
N THR A 494 42.31 14.74 14.79
CA THR A 494 43.76 14.64 15.05
C THR A 494 44.49 15.83 14.46
N GLY A 495 44.26 16.14 13.19
CA GLY A 495 44.82 17.34 12.55
C GLY A 495 44.37 18.63 13.23
N ALA A 496 43.10 18.73 13.64
CA ALA A 496 42.59 19.87 14.39
C ALA A 496 43.28 20.03 15.76
N THR A 497 43.59 18.93 16.46
CA THR A 497 44.29 18.98 17.75
C THR A 497 45.71 19.52 17.59
N GLU A 498 46.41 19.11 16.54
CA GLU A 498 47.76 19.60 16.25
C GLU A 498 47.76 21.08 15.91
N THR A 499 46.85 21.53 15.02
CA THR A 499 46.76 22.94 14.64
C THR A 499 46.34 23.82 15.81
N TYR A 500 45.34 23.44 16.62
CA TYR A 500 44.99 24.22 17.82
C TYR A 500 46.12 24.27 18.86
N ARG A 501 46.92 23.22 19.03
CA ARG A 501 48.14 23.28 19.88
C ARG A 501 49.19 24.23 19.31
N THR A 502 49.38 24.26 17.99
CA THR A 502 50.30 25.24 17.37
C THR A 502 49.83 26.69 17.58
N VAL A 503 48.52 26.92 17.58
CA VAL A 503 47.95 28.24 17.93
C VAL A 503 48.16 28.55 19.40
N GLU A 504 47.90 27.62 20.31
CA GLU A 504 48.10 27.81 21.76
C GLU A 504 49.58 28.11 22.10
N THR A 505 50.52 27.46 21.40
CA THR A 505 51.96 27.69 21.61
C THR A 505 52.45 29.04 21.09
N LYS A 506 51.93 29.51 19.94
CA LYS A 506 52.31 30.81 19.36
C LYS A 506 51.55 31.97 19.99
N TYR A 507 50.31 31.75 20.37
CA TYR A 507 49.37 32.72 20.90
C TYR A 507 48.77 32.16 22.19
N SER A 508 49.56 32.19 23.28
CA SER A 508 49.22 31.61 24.58
C SER A 508 47.91 32.10 25.17
N ASP A 509 47.49 33.30 24.79
CA ASP A 509 46.33 33.99 25.33
C ASP A 509 45.06 33.72 24.50
N ASN A 510 45.16 32.94 23.42
CA ASN A 510 44.01 32.62 22.60
C ASN A 510 43.07 31.62 23.30
N PHE A 511 41.93 32.13 23.73
CA PHE A 511 40.88 31.38 24.41
C PHE A 511 40.22 30.31 23.52
N GLU A 512 40.03 30.60 22.24
CA GLU A 512 39.31 29.73 21.31
C GLU A 512 40.02 28.38 21.11
N ALA A 513 41.35 28.41 20.97
CA ALA A 513 42.14 27.19 20.81
C ALA A 513 42.04 26.26 22.04
N LYS A 514 42.05 26.82 23.26
CA LYS A 514 41.97 26.06 24.52
C LYS A 514 40.61 25.39 24.70
N GLU A 515 39.53 26.11 24.42
CA GLU A 515 38.18 25.56 24.56
C GLU A 515 37.92 24.47 23.50
N MET A 516 38.41 24.66 22.28
CA MET A 516 38.31 23.63 21.23
C MET A 516 39.10 22.37 21.56
N LEU A 517 40.31 22.48 22.10
CA LEU A 517 41.08 21.32 22.56
C LEU A 517 40.37 20.53 23.67
N LYS A 518 39.70 21.23 24.59
CA LYS A 518 38.85 20.62 25.63
C LYS A 518 37.60 19.96 25.04
N ARG A 519 36.97 20.56 24.04
CA ARG A 519 35.80 19.98 23.37
C ARG A 519 36.17 18.71 22.58
N ILE A 520 37.29 18.75 21.85
CA ILE A 520 37.80 17.59 21.11
C ILE A 520 38.11 16.42 22.05
N SER A 521 38.64 16.67 23.26
CA SER A 521 38.92 15.61 24.23
C SER A 521 37.65 14.93 24.77
N ILE A 522 36.57 15.70 24.99
CA ILE A 522 35.25 15.17 25.38
C ILE A 522 34.64 14.36 24.24
N MET A 523 34.72 14.83 23.00
CA MET A 523 34.19 14.10 21.85
C MET A 523 34.94 12.78 21.62
N ARG A 524 36.27 12.75 21.74
CA ARG A 524 37.06 11.51 21.72
C ARG A 524 36.65 10.52 22.82
N GLN A 525 36.21 11.02 23.98
CA GLN A 525 35.72 10.18 25.07
C GLN A 525 34.35 9.57 24.76
N GLN A 526 33.47 10.33 24.09
CA GLN A 526 32.14 9.87 23.63
C GLN A 526 32.25 8.89 22.45
N GLU A 527 33.22 9.11 21.56
CA GLU A 527 33.59 8.20 20.46
C GLU A 527 34.10 6.83 20.93
N SER A 528 34.38 6.60 22.21
CA SER A 528 34.76 5.26 22.70
C SER A 528 33.55 4.31 22.81
N TYR A 529 32.40 4.83 23.26
CA TYR A 529 31.14 4.07 23.31
C TYR A 529 30.44 4.00 21.95
N LEU A 530 30.44 5.13 21.22
CA LEU A 530 30.04 5.15 19.82
C LEU A 530 31.02 4.37 18.96
N GLY A 531 32.29 4.24 19.36
CA GLY A 531 33.31 3.40 18.74
C GLY A 531 32.95 1.94 18.87
N TYR A 532 32.54 1.45 20.04
CA TYR A 532 32.00 0.08 20.17
C TYR A 532 30.76 -0.16 19.30
N LEU A 533 29.82 0.80 19.27
CA LEU A 533 28.64 0.73 18.41
C LEU A 533 29.00 0.82 16.93
N LYS A 534 30.02 1.62 16.58
CA LYS A 534 30.55 1.79 15.23
C LYS A 534 31.38 0.59 14.82
N THR A 535 32.14 -0.06 15.69
CA THR A 535 32.84 -1.33 15.39
C THR A 535 31.84 -2.45 15.26
N ARG A 536 30.76 -2.43 16.05
CA ARG A 536 29.62 -3.35 15.87
C ARG A 536 28.89 -3.07 14.56
N GLN A 537 28.68 -1.81 14.22
CA GLN A 537 28.02 -1.39 13.00
C GLN A 537 28.92 -1.57 11.79
N GLU A 538 30.23 -1.39 11.92
CA GLU A 538 31.27 -1.68 10.94
C GLU A 538 31.38 -3.19 10.78
N MET A 539 31.31 -4.01 11.83
CA MET A 539 31.21 -5.48 11.68
C MET A 539 29.90 -5.90 11.02
N LEU A 540 28.78 -5.24 11.34
CA LEU A 540 27.51 -5.48 10.68
C LEU A 540 27.52 -4.98 9.23
N GLU A 541 28.22 -3.90 8.94
CA GLU A 541 28.40 -3.29 7.61
C GLU A 541 29.47 -4.05 6.80
N GLU A 542 30.44 -4.71 7.45
CA GLU A 542 31.41 -5.61 6.82
C GLU A 542 30.71 -6.92 6.44
N ILE A 543 29.85 -7.44 7.33
CA ILE A 543 28.93 -8.52 7.00
C ILE A 543 27.99 -8.05 5.89
N GLU A 544 27.39 -6.86 6.00
CA GLU A 544 26.52 -6.32 4.96
C GLU A 544 27.27 -6.06 3.65
N ARG A 545 28.57 -5.71 3.66
CA ARG A 545 29.44 -5.56 2.48
C ARG A 545 29.85 -6.89 1.87
N GLU A 546 30.08 -7.91 2.70
CA GLU A 546 30.25 -9.28 2.23
C GLU A 546 28.95 -9.85 1.65
N TRP A 547 27.80 -9.29 2.05
CA TRP A 547 26.47 -9.62 1.54
C TRP A 547 25.98 -8.67 0.43
N GLU A 548 26.54 -7.46 0.33
CA GLU A 548 26.38 -6.55 -0.79
C GLU A 548 27.14 -7.13 -1.98
N ARG A 549 26.54 -6.98 -3.15
CA ARG A 549 27.13 -7.49 -4.39
C ARG A 549 28.54 -6.89 -4.51
N PRO A 550 29.60 -7.68 -4.77
CA PRO A 550 30.86 -7.11 -5.21
C PRO A 550 30.53 -6.27 -6.45
N LYS A 551 30.66 -4.94 -6.31
CA LYS A 551 30.59 -4.06 -7.48
C LYS A 551 31.77 -4.46 -8.34
N VAL A 552 31.50 -5.17 -9.42
CA VAL A 552 32.45 -5.30 -10.51
C VAL A 552 32.66 -3.87 -10.99
N PHE A 553 33.71 -3.23 -10.51
CA PHE A 553 34.34 -2.21 -11.30
C PHE A 553 34.70 -2.95 -12.57
N ASP A 554 34.02 -2.63 -13.67
CA ASP A 554 34.72 -2.68 -14.94
C ASP A 554 35.92 -1.77 -14.71
N ARG A 555 37.06 -2.37 -14.30
CA ARG A 555 38.29 -2.01 -14.98
C ARG A 555 37.86 -2.11 -16.42
N GLN A 556 37.72 -0.95 -17.06
CA GLN A 556 37.99 -0.91 -18.48
C GLN A 556 39.29 -1.68 -18.59
N ILE A 557 39.15 -2.93 -19.04
CA ILE A 557 40.24 -3.63 -19.65
C ILE A 557 40.41 -2.76 -20.87
N GLU A 558 41.23 -1.72 -20.72
CA GLU A 558 42.04 -1.21 -21.81
C GLU A 558 42.51 -2.49 -22.45
N GLU A 559 41.92 -2.82 -23.61
CA GLU A 559 42.18 -4.05 -24.33
C GLU A 559 43.67 -4.26 -24.17
N THR A 560 44.02 -5.29 -23.39
CA THR A 560 45.38 -5.76 -23.38
C THR A 560 45.53 -6.14 -24.82
N GLN A 561 46.18 -5.27 -25.59
CA GLN A 561 46.52 -5.57 -26.96
C GLN A 561 47.15 -6.93 -26.81
N GLU A 562 46.45 -7.92 -27.38
CA GLU A 562 47.01 -9.22 -27.64
C GLU A 562 48.42 -8.95 -28.13
N ALA A 563 49.36 -9.77 -27.71
CA ALA A 563 50.71 -9.74 -28.25
C ALA A 563 50.63 -9.91 -29.77
N GLN A 564 50.34 -8.81 -30.48
CA GLN A 564 50.68 -8.59 -31.85
C GLN A 564 52.18 -8.65 -31.80
N SER A 565 52.68 -9.83 -32.18
CA SER A 565 54.03 -10.01 -32.67
C SER A 565 54.45 -8.71 -33.32
N GLU A 566 55.43 -8.01 -32.72
CA GLU A 566 55.92 -6.73 -33.21
C GLU A 566 55.95 -6.76 -34.73
N ALA A 567 55.05 -6.03 -35.39
CA ALA A 567 55.03 -5.96 -36.84
C ALA A 567 56.42 -5.46 -37.25
N THR A 568 57.19 -6.32 -37.90
CA THR A 568 58.59 -6.03 -38.22
C THR A 568 58.67 -4.71 -39.01
N ASP A 569 59.71 -3.91 -38.81
CA ASP A 569 59.93 -2.64 -39.56
C ASP A 569 59.78 -2.84 -41.08
N LEU A 570 60.05 -4.05 -41.57
CA LEU A 570 59.88 -4.47 -42.96
C LEU A 570 58.41 -4.55 -43.40
N GLU A 571 57.53 -5.09 -42.56
CA GLU A 571 56.09 -5.23 -42.82
C GLU A 571 55.44 -3.85 -42.93
N ASN A 572 55.79 -2.93 -42.03
CA ASN A 572 55.37 -1.54 -42.11
C ASN A 572 55.84 -0.86 -43.42
N LYS A 573 57.05 -1.16 -43.90
CA LYS A 573 57.56 -0.64 -45.18
C LYS A 573 56.78 -1.20 -46.39
N LEU A 574 56.36 -2.45 -46.36
CA LEU A 574 55.60 -3.07 -47.45
C LEU A 574 54.23 -2.41 -47.66
N ASP A 575 53.58 -1.99 -46.58
CA ASP A 575 52.26 -1.35 -46.64
C ASP A 575 52.34 0.15 -46.96
N LEU A 576 53.42 0.83 -46.57
CA LEU A 576 53.58 2.27 -46.79
C LEU A 576 54.10 2.64 -48.18
N ILE A 577 54.96 1.80 -48.78
CA ILE A 577 55.58 2.10 -50.07
C ILE A 577 54.55 1.90 -51.20
N LYS A 578 54.17 3.00 -51.86
CA LYS A 578 53.27 2.98 -53.02
C LYS A 578 54.05 3.12 -54.32
N ILE A 579 53.95 2.10 -55.17
CA ILE A 579 54.63 2.08 -56.46
C ILE A 579 53.65 2.57 -57.54
N PRO A 580 54.08 3.46 -58.46
CA PRO A 580 53.25 3.88 -59.60
C PRO A 580 53.00 2.69 -60.56
N SER A 581 52.07 2.83 -61.49
CA SER A 581 51.71 1.71 -62.37
C SER A 581 52.91 1.21 -63.20
N VAL A 582 53.23 -0.09 -63.09
CA VAL A 582 54.28 -0.76 -63.87
C VAL A 582 53.65 -1.93 -64.66
N PRO A 583 53.79 -1.95 -66.00
CA PRO A 583 53.37 -3.08 -66.81
C PRO A 583 54.51 -4.11 -66.98
N PHE A 584 54.20 -5.40 -66.77
CA PHE A 584 55.09 -6.53 -67.03
C PHE A 584 54.49 -7.40 -68.15
N PHE A 585 55.32 -7.78 -69.13
CA PHE A 585 54.91 -8.60 -70.27
C PHE A 585 55.89 -9.75 -70.43
N GLU A 586 55.42 -10.99 -70.23
CA GLU A 586 56.20 -12.23 -70.30
C GLU A 586 57.55 -12.17 -69.54
N SER A 587 57.61 -11.39 -68.47
CA SER A 587 58.86 -11.16 -67.72
C SER A 587 59.05 -12.24 -66.66
N PRO A 588 60.24 -12.87 -66.55
CA PRO A 588 60.54 -13.82 -65.49
C PRO A 588 60.31 -13.25 -64.09
N LEU A 589 59.82 -14.08 -63.15
CA LEU A 589 59.47 -13.64 -61.78
C LEU A 589 60.60 -12.90 -61.04
N ASP A 590 61.86 -13.29 -61.25
CA ASP A 590 63.02 -12.62 -60.65
C ASP A 590 63.24 -11.22 -61.23
N GLU A 591 63.08 -11.03 -62.54
CA GLU A 591 63.15 -9.70 -63.17
C GLU A 591 62.04 -8.78 -62.66
N VAL A 592 60.83 -9.32 -62.51
CA VAL A 592 59.69 -8.57 -61.95
C VAL A 592 59.96 -8.13 -60.50
N MET A 593 60.49 -9.04 -59.66
CA MET A 593 60.82 -8.71 -58.28
C MET A 593 62.00 -7.74 -58.16
N GLN A 594 63.00 -7.82 -59.05
CA GLN A 594 64.10 -6.85 -59.11
C GLN A 594 63.63 -5.45 -59.51
N GLU A 595 62.70 -5.35 -60.46
CA GLU A 595 62.13 -4.08 -60.85
C GLU A 595 61.27 -3.48 -59.72
N LEU A 596 60.50 -4.30 -59.01
CA LEU A 596 59.78 -3.85 -57.81
C LEU A 596 60.72 -3.39 -56.69
N MET A 597 61.84 -4.08 -56.44
CA MET A 597 62.87 -3.63 -55.49
C MET A 597 63.46 -2.26 -55.89
N ARG A 598 63.72 -2.07 -57.19
CA ARG A 598 64.25 -0.81 -57.73
C ARG A 598 63.27 0.35 -57.53
N GLN A 599 61.99 0.12 -57.83
CA GLN A 599 60.92 1.10 -57.63
C GLN A 599 60.68 1.36 -56.14
N ALA A 600 60.68 0.32 -55.30
CA ALA A 600 60.54 0.45 -53.85
C ALA A 600 61.63 1.35 -53.26
N LYS A 601 62.89 1.19 -53.69
CA LYS A 601 63.99 2.07 -53.24
C LYS A 601 63.81 3.53 -53.68
N GLN A 602 63.19 3.79 -54.82
CA GLN A 602 62.91 5.12 -55.32
C GLN A 602 61.73 5.80 -54.59
N PHE A 603 60.69 5.02 -54.26
CA PHE A 603 59.44 5.50 -53.66
C PHE A 603 59.33 5.28 -52.15
N ASP A 604 60.38 4.77 -51.51
CA ASP A 604 60.48 4.73 -50.05
C ASP A 604 60.76 6.13 -49.48
N LEU A 605 59.68 6.71 -48.94
CA LEU A 605 59.68 7.99 -48.22
C LEU A 605 59.77 7.81 -46.70
N THR A 606 59.70 6.58 -46.20
CA THR A 606 59.70 6.28 -44.76
C THR A 606 61.09 6.40 -44.14
N GLU A 607 62.13 6.11 -44.92
CA GLU A 607 63.51 6.09 -44.47
C GLU A 607 64.32 7.28 -45.02
N SER A 608 65.11 7.95 -44.19
CA SER A 608 65.92 9.10 -44.62
C SER A 608 67.31 8.69 -45.13
N ASP A 609 67.83 7.55 -44.66
CA ASP A 609 69.15 7.03 -45.03
C ASP A 609 69.13 6.35 -46.41
N PRO A 610 69.87 6.85 -47.42
CA PRO A 610 69.92 6.26 -48.76
C PRO A 610 70.36 4.79 -48.80
N ALA A 611 71.08 4.31 -47.78
CA ALA A 611 71.53 2.92 -47.69
C ALA A 611 70.42 1.95 -47.23
N LYS A 612 69.41 2.45 -46.50
CA LYS A 612 68.32 1.65 -45.90
C LYS A 612 66.97 1.80 -46.62
N LYS A 613 66.94 2.57 -47.72
CA LYS A 613 65.75 2.76 -48.56
C LYS A 613 65.41 1.49 -49.36
N GLY A 614 64.13 1.16 -49.37
CA GLY A 614 63.55 0.05 -50.11
C GLY A 614 63.40 -1.22 -49.28
N VAL A 615 63.01 -2.31 -49.95
CA VAL A 615 62.77 -3.62 -49.35
C VAL A 615 63.57 -4.66 -50.13
N GLN A 616 64.23 -5.58 -49.42
CA GLN A 616 64.94 -6.69 -50.04
C GLN A 616 63.97 -7.84 -50.33
N ILE A 617 63.88 -8.27 -51.59
CA ILE A 617 63.04 -9.39 -52.03
C ILE A 617 63.94 -10.48 -52.60
N ILE A 618 63.81 -11.71 -52.10
CA ILE A 618 64.62 -12.86 -52.49
C ILE A 618 63.70 -13.93 -53.07
N VAL A 619 63.91 -14.30 -54.34
CA VAL A 619 63.20 -15.42 -54.97
C VAL A 619 64.07 -16.67 -54.85
N LEU A 620 63.61 -17.68 -54.10
CA LEU A 620 64.28 -18.96 -53.98
C LEU A 620 63.95 -19.82 -55.20
N LYS A 621 64.91 -19.98 -56.10
CA LYS A 621 64.80 -20.85 -57.28
C LYS A 621 65.01 -22.31 -56.87
N PRO A 622 64.01 -23.20 -57.02
CA PRO A 622 64.23 -24.64 -56.85
C PRO A 622 65.17 -25.17 -57.94
N GLU A 623 66.11 -26.06 -57.58
CA GLU A 623 67.10 -26.60 -58.51
C GLU A 623 66.43 -27.31 -59.71
N GLY A 624 66.75 -26.88 -60.94
CA GLY A 624 66.30 -27.54 -62.17
C GLY A 624 64.98 -27.06 -62.77
N GLU A 625 64.28 -26.10 -62.17
CA GLU A 625 63.06 -25.50 -62.75
C GLU A 625 63.31 -24.07 -63.28
N GLU A 626 62.67 -23.70 -64.40
CA GLU A 626 62.67 -22.33 -64.93
C GLU A 626 61.67 -21.45 -64.16
N LEU A 627 62.00 -20.17 -64.01
CA LEU A 627 61.11 -19.23 -63.31
C LEU A 627 59.90 -18.90 -64.20
N PRO A 628 58.69 -18.93 -63.63
CA PRO A 628 57.46 -18.69 -64.39
C PRO A 628 57.40 -17.24 -64.92
N PRO A 629 56.94 -17.01 -66.17
CA PRO A 629 56.76 -15.67 -66.72
C PRO A 629 55.49 -15.01 -66.16
N VAL A 630 55.57 -13.71 -65.90
CA VAL A 630 54.47 -12.89 -65.37
C VAL A 630 54.05 -11.87 -66.43
N THR A 631 52.74 -11.82 -66.71
CA THR A 631 52.14 -10.82 -67.60
C THR A 631 51.01 -10.10 -66.86
N ILE A 632 51.31 -8.94 -66.28
CA ILE A 632 50.37 -8.20 -65.45
C ILE A 632 50.59 -6.69 -65.57
N THR A 633 49.50 -5.92 -65.57
CA THR A 633 49.54 -4.46 -65.48
C THR A 633 49.03 -4.04 -64.11
N LEU A 634 49.94 -3.70 -63.19
CA LEU A 634 49.57 -3.25 -61.85
C LEU A 634 49.29 -1.76 -61.85
N GLN A 635 48.14 -1.35 -61.30
CA GLN A 635 47.84 0.06 -61.02
C GLN A 635 48.62 0.53 -59.77
N SER A 636 48.56 1.83 -59.44
CA SER A 636 49.26 2.32 -58.25
C SER A 636 48.71 1.65 -56.97
N LEU A 637 49.55 0.85 -56.32
CA LEU A 637 49.23 0.00 -55.17
C LEU A 637 50.38 -0.02 -54.17
N GLU A 638 50.10 -0.52 -52.97
CA GLU A 638 51.09 -0.80 -51.93
C GLU A 638 51.96 -1.99 -52.33
N LEU A 639 53.26 -1.93 -52.02
CA LEU A 639 54.25 -2.92 -52.43
C LEU A 639 53.89 -4.33 -51.94
N GLY A 640 53.42 -4.47 -50.69
CA GLY A 640 52.97 -5.75 -50.15
C GLY A 640 51.86 -6.40 -50.99
N LYS A 641 50.84 -5.61 -51.36
CA LYS A 641 49.74 -6.07 -52.22
C LYS A 641 50.20 -6.43 -53.63
N MET A 642 51.15 -5.69 -54.19
CA MET A 642 51.73 -6.04 -55.50
C MET A 642 52.46 -7.39 -55.47
N ILE A 643 53.26 -7.65 -54.43
CA ILE A 643 53.95 -8.93 -54.23
C ILE A 643 52.93 -10.05 -54.05
N GLN A 644 51.89 -9.84 -53.24
CA GLN A 644 50.82 -10.81 -53.05
C GLN A 644 50.13 -11.17 -54.38
N PHE A 645 49.71 -10.18 -55.18
CA PHE A 645 49.03 -10.46 -56.46
C PHE A 645 49.92 -11.19 -57.46
N ILE A 646 51.20 -10.82 -57.55
CA ILE A 646 52.13 -11.49 -58.48
C ILE A 646 52.42 -12.92 -58.02
N THR A 647 52.64 -13.13 -56.71
CA THR A 647 52.89 -14.47 -56.17
C THR A 647 51.67 -15.38 -56.27
N GLU A 648 50.46 -14.85 -56.04
CA GLU A 648 49.19 -15.56 -56.23
C GLU A 648 48.93 -15.91 -57.70
N MET A 649 49.19 -14.98 -58.63
CA MET A 649 49.05 -15.24 -60.08
C MET A 649 49.92 -16.40 -60.55
N VAL A 650 51.09 -16.56 -59.93
CA VAL A 650 52.09 -17.58 -60.25
C VAL A 650 51.94 -18.85 -59.41
N GLY A 651 51.10 -18.83 -58.37
CA GLY A 651 50.87 -19.94 -57.44
C GLY A 651 52.03 -20.19 -56.47
N TRP A 652 52.79 -19.16 -56.13
CA TRP A 652 53.89 -19.20 -55.15
C TRP A 652 53.49 -18.49 -53.85
N THR A 653 54.21 -18.73 -52.77
CA THR A 653 53.98 -18.10 -51.45
C THR A 653 55.15 -17.20 -51.08
N TYR A 654 54.89 -16.14 -50.32
CA TYR A 654 55.94 -15.30 -49.72
C TYR A 654 55.91 -15.37 -48.20
N ASP A 655 57.08 -15.20 -47.59
CA ASP A 655 57.32 -15.18 -46.14
C ASP A 655 58.06 -13.88 -45.79
N ILE A 656 57.60 -13.17 -44.75
CA ILE A 656 58.19 -11.90 -44.30
C ILE A 656 59.16 -12.23 -43.17
N ARG A 657 60.45 -12.02 -43.40
CA ARG A 657 61.49 -12.14 -42.36
C ARG A 657 61.91 -10.76 -41.89
N ALA A 658 62.68 -10.71 -40.80
CA ALA A 658 63.14 -9.45 -40.20
C ALA A 658 63.93 -8.55 -41.17
N ASP A 659 64.59 -9.12 -42.18
CA ASP A 659 65.50 -8.43 -43.09
C ASP A 659 65.13 -8.52 -44.59
N ALA A 660 64.30 -9.51 -44.99
CA ALA A 660 63.91 -9.69 -46.38
C ALA A 660 62.56 -10.41 -46.55
N VAL A 661 61.91 -10.17 -47.69
CA VAL A 661 60.76 -10.94 -48.16
C VAL A 661 61.27 -12.12 -48.99
N VAL A 662 60.94 -13.34 -48.58
CA VAL A 662 61.40 -14.57 -49.24
C VAL A 662 60.23 -15.18 -50.01
N ILE A 663 60.37 -15.32 -51.33
CA ILE A 663 59.37 -15.91 -52.20
C ILE A 663 59.82 -17.33 -52.58
N SER A 664 58.92 -18.30 -52.42
CA SER A 664 59.20 -19.71 -52.73
C SER A 664 57.94 -20.43 -53.25
N LYS A 665 58.16 -21.47 -54.07
CA LYS A 665 57.08 -22.31 -54.61
C LYS A 665 56.36 -23.13 -53.53
N THR A 666 57.06 -23.45 -52.45
CA THR A 666 56.56 -24.22 -51.31
C THR A 666 57.10 -23.58 -50.04
N GLY A 667 56.28 -22.80 -49.34
CA GLY A 667 56.59 -22.32 -48.00
C GLY A 667 57.15 -23.45 -47.13
N GLY A 668 58.24 -23.17 -46.41
CA GLY A 668 58.97 -24.21 -45.68
C GLY A 668 58.18 -24.74 -44.48
N SER A 669 57.74 -25.99 -44.53
CA SER A 669 58.03 -27.06 -43.55
C SER A 669 57.34 -28.37 -43.96
N PHE A 670 57.85 -29.46 -43.39
CA PHE A 670 57.78 -30.87 -43.74
C PHE A 670 56.37 -31.50 -43.69
N LYS A 671 56.15 -32.54 -44.51
CA LYS A 671 54.95 -33.41 -44.65
C LYS A 671 53.98 -33.45 -43.44
N GLY A 672 52.74 -33.06 -43.71
CA GLY A 672 51.59 -33.15 -42.81
C GLY A 672 51.00 -31.75 -42.63
N ARG A 673 49.68 -31.60 -42.72
CA ARG A 673 49.05 -30.38 -42.19
C ARG A 673 49.54 -30.27 -40.74
N PRO A 674 50.04 -29.13 -40.26
CA PRO A 674 50.45 -29.02 -38.87
C PRO A 674 49.24 -29.38 -38.02
N MET A 675 49.33 -30.50 -37.29
CA MET A 675 48.39 -30.80 -36.22
C MET A 675 48.76 -29.86 -35.09
N GLU A 676 47.79 -29.11 -34.62
CA GLU A 676 47.96 -28.17 -33.54
C GLU A 676 47.41 -28.81 -32.26
N THR A 677 48.02 -28.48 -31.13
CA THR A 677 47.51 -28.88 -29.82
C THR A 677 47.04 -27.62 -29.11
N GLU A 678 45.75 -27.55 -28.83
CA GLU A 678 45.15 -26.47 -28.06
C GLU A 678 44.67 -26.95 -26.69
N PHE A 679 44.69 -26.02 -25.75
CA PHE A 679 44.29 -26.21 -24.36
C PHE A 679 43.04 -25.38 -24.13
N TYR A 680 41.91 -26.04 -23.86
CA TYR A 680 40.66 -25.39 -23.54
C TYR A 680 40.41 -25.50 -22.04
N GLU A 681 40.26 -24.35 -21.40
CA GLU A 681 39.76 -24.28 -20.03
C GLU A 681 38.23 -24.28 -20.08
N VAL A 682 37.60 -25.22 -19.38
CA VAL A 682 36.15 -25.44 -19.40
C VAL A 682 35.61 -25.41 -17.98
N PRO A 683 34.58 -24.59 -17.69
CA PRO A 683 34.00 -24.53 -16.36
C PRO A 683 33.17 -25.78 -16.06
N GLN A 684 33.05 -26.07 -14.76
CA GLN A 684 32.30 -27.22 -14.24
C GLN A 684 30.83 -27.24 -14.69
N ALA A 685 30.20 -26.07 -14.86
CA ALA A 685 28.84 -25.97 -15.38
C ALA A 685 28.71 -26.47 -16.83
N THR A 686 29.69 -26.16 -17.68
CA THR A 686 29.76 -26.64 -19.08
C THR A 686 30.03 -28.14 -19.13
N ILE A 687 30.91 -28.65 -18.26
CA ILE A 687 31.16 -30.08 -18.09
C ILE A 687 29.88 -30.82 -17.68
N ASN A 688 29.16 -30.32 -16.67
CA ASN A 688 27.89 -30.90 -16.24
C ASN A 688 26.86 -30.93 -17.37
N ARG A 689 26.83 -29.94 -18.26
CA ARG A 689 25.91 -29.94 -19.41
C ARG A 689 26.32 -30.92 -20.51
N MET A 690 27.60 -31.04 -20.80
CA MET A 690 28.11 -32.04 -21.76
C MET A 690 27.92 -33.47 -21.26
N THR A 691 28.00 -33.67 -19.94
CA THR A 691 27.90 -34.98 -19.30
C THR A 691 26.49 -35.33 -18.80
N GLY A 692 25.55 -34.38 -18.81
CA GLY A 692 24.14 -34.57 -18.45
C GLY A 692 23.78 -34.32 -16.98
N GLY A 693 24.71 -33.82 -16.17
CA GLY A 693 24.50 -33.44 -14.77
C GLY A 693 24.40 -34.64 -13.83
N ALA A 694 25.22 -34.67 -12.80
CA ALA A 694 25.06 -35.62 -11.69
C ALA A 694 23.89 -35.17 -10.79
N GLY A 695 22.65 -35.35 -11.26
CA GLY A 695 21.43 -35.03 -10.50
C GLY A 695 20.23 -35.72 -11.15
N GLY A 696 19.67 -36.70 -10.44
CA GLY A 696 18.85 -37.76 -11.02
C GLY A 696 17.51 -37.38 -11.65
N GLY A 697 17.07 -38.22 -12.59
CA GLY A 697 15.67 -38.36 -13.00
C GLY A 697 15.47 -38.92 -14.41
N GLY A 698 15.04 -40.17 -14.53
CA GLY A 698 14.33 -40.68 -15.72
C GLY A 698 14.96 -41.92 -16.37
N GLY A 699 14.29 -43.07 -16.25
CA GLY A 699 14.83 -44.37 -16.61
C GLY A 699 14.99 -44.64 -18.10
N ALA A 700 16.09 -45.30 -18.43
CA ALA A 700 16.13 -46.37 -19.42
C ALA A 700 16.66 -47.61 -18.69
N ALA A 701 15.93 -48.72 -18.78
CA ALA A 701 16.21 -49.93 -18.02
C ALA A 701 17.61 -50.46 -18.31
N ALA A 702 18.48 -50.46 -17.29
CA ALA A 702 19.68 -51.28 -17.29
C ALA A 702 19.25 -52.73 -16.98
N ASP A 703 19.71 -53.66 -17.81
CA ASP A 703 19.46 -55.09 -17.73
C ASP A 703 19.88 -55.66 -16.36
N PRO A 704 18.96 -56.22 -15.54
CA PRO A 704 19.26 -56.74 -14.21
C PRO A 704 20.05 -58.07 -14.22
N PHE A 705 20.45 -58.58 -15.38
CA PHE A 705 21.26 -59.79 -15.51
C PHE A 705 22.71 -59.55 -15.96
N ALA A 706 23.15 -58.29 -16.09
CA ALA A 706 24.56 -58.01 -16.37
C ALA A 706 25.45 -58.35 -15.14
N PRO A 707 26.48 -59.19 -15.28
CA PRO A 707 27.38 -59.51 -14.17
C PRO A 707 28.13 -58.24 -13.71
N PRO A 708 28.39 -58.09 -12.40
CA PRO A 708 29.05 -56.90 -11.87
C PRO A 708 30.44 -56.73 -12.52
N PRO A 709 30.80 -55.52 -12.99
CA PRO A 709 32.15 -55.29 -13.48
C PRO A 709 33.12 -55.46 -12.33
N MET A 710 34.14 -56.26 -12.57
CA MET A 710 35.25 -56.52 -11.66
C MET A 710 35.94 -55.19 -11.30
N ALA A 711 36.19 -55.00 -10.00
CA ALA A 711 36.90 -53.85 -9.46
C ALA A 711 38.25 -53.65 -10.17
N GLY A 712 38.32 -52.60 -10.98
CA GLY A 712 39.53 -52.02 -11.55
C GLY A 712 39.56 -50.54 -11.22
N ALA A 713 40.70 -50.06 -10.74
CA ALA A 713 40.93 -48.70 -10.30
C ALA A 713 40.68 -47.64 -11.39
N GLY A 714 40.18 -46.46 -10.99
CA GLY A 714 40.18 -45.23 -11.78
C GLY A 714 38.81 -44.56 -11.91
N GLY A 715 38.48 -43.65 -10.98
CA GLY A 715 37.22 -42.92 -10.94
C GLY A 715 37.18 -41.58 -11.68
N ASP A 716 38.15 -41.28 -12.55
CA ASP A 716 38.25 -39.99 -13.28
C ASP A 716 37.99 -40.09 -14.79
N ASP A 717 37.94 -41.30 -15.38
CA ASP A 717 37.94 -41.47 -16.85
C ASP A 717 36.53 -41.46 -17.51
N ASP A 718 35.44 -41.55 -16.75
CA ASP A 718 34.08 -41.62 -17.33
C ASP A 718 33.57 -40.26 -17.83
N THR A 719 33.98 -39.16 -17.19
CA THR A 719 33.61 -37.80 -17.61
C THR A 719 34.31 -37.43 -18.91
N GLY A 720 35.62 -37.71 -19.03
CA GLY A 720 36.39 -37.49 -20.26
C GLY A 720 35.82 -38.26 -21.46
N LEU A 721 35.37 -39.50 -21.24
CA LEU A 721 34.75 -40.31 -22.30
C LEU A 721 33.41 -39.73 -22.77
N LYS A 722 32.57 -39.25 -21.84
CA LYS A 722 31.29 -38.60 -22.15
C LYS A 722 31.47 -37.30 -22.92
N ILE A 723 32.47 -36.49 -22.55
CA ILE A 723 32.82 -35.24 -23.26
C ILE A 723 33.33 -35.56 -24.67
N LYS A 724 34.21 -36.57 -24.81
CA LYS A 724 34.68 -37.04 -26.12
C LYS A 724 33.52 -37.50 -27.00
N ALA A 725 32.60 -38.32 -26.46
CA ALA A 725 31.42 -38.79 -27.18
C ALA A 725 30.48 -37.66 -27.60
N PHE A 726 30.34 -36.61 -26.78
CA PHE A 726 29.58 -35.41 -27.11
C PHE A 726 30.19 -34.66 -28.32
N LEU A 727 31.52 -34.47 -28.32
CA LEU A 727 32.23 -33.80 -29.42
C LEU A 727 32.21 -34.62 -30.73
N GLU A 728 32.29 -35.95 -30.63
CA GLU A 728 32.09 -36.85 -31.78
C GLU A 728 30.67 -36.76 -32.33
N GLY A 729 29.66 -36.72 -31.46
CA GLY A 729 28.25 -36.51 -31.82
C GLY A 729 27.99 -35.15 -32.47
N ALA A 730 28.79 -34.12 -32.14
CA ALA A 730 28.75 -32.81 -32.77
C ALA A 730 29.46 -32.76 -34.15
N GLY A 731 30.10 -33.84 -34.57
CA GLY A 731 30.69 -33.99 -35.91
C GLY A 731 32.22 -33.86 -35.97
N ILE A 732 32.93 -33.96 -34.84
CA ILE A 732 34.39 -33.93 -34.79
C ILE A 732 34.94 -35.35 -34.58
N PRO A 733 35.44 -36.03 -35.62
CA PRO A 733 35.94 -37.39 -35.46
C PRO A 733 37.32 -37.39 -34.79
N PHE A 734 37.48 -38.19 -33.74
CA PHE A 734 38.79 -38.50 -33.15
C PHE A 734 39.27 -39.86 -33.67
N ASP A 735 40.30 -39.83 -34.52
CA ASP A 735 40.92 -41.00 -35.13
C ASP A 735 42.41 -41.02 -34.78
N ASP A 736 42.80 -41.92 -33.88
CA ASP A 736 44.17 -42.05 -33.38
C ASP A 736 45.16 -42.37 -34.52
N ALA A 737 44.71 -43.02 -35.61
CA ALA A 737 45.57 -43.34 -36.75
C ALA A 737 46.00 -42.10 -37.57
N LYS A 738 45.27 -40.99 -37.42
CA LYS A 738 45.59 -39.70 -38.02
C LYS A 738 46.33 -38.76 -37.07
N GLY A 739 46.65 -39.22 -35.85
CA GLY A 739 47.34 -38.43 -34.84
C GLY A 739 46.42 -37.48 -34.05
N HIS A 740 45.11 -37.67 -34.10
CA HIS A 740 44.18 -36.94 -33.24
C HIS A 740 44.30 -37.43 -31.80
N LYS A 741 44.26 -36.52 -30.83
CA LYS A 741 44.36 -36.86 -29.40
C LYS A 741 43.41 -36.00 -28.58
N PHE A 742 42.74 -36.61 -27.61
CA PHE A 742 41.88 -35.93 -26.65
C PHE A 742 42.25 -36.39 -25.25
N VAL A 743 42.48 -35.45 -24.33
CA VAL A 743 42.77 -35.72 -22.92
C VAL A 743 41.99 -34.72 -22.08
N PHE A 744 41.39 -35.18 -20.99
CA PHE A 744 40.76 -34.32 -19.99
C PHE A 744 41.51 -34.49 -18.66
N ASP A 745 41.83 -33.39 -17.99
CA ASP A 745 42.61 -33.36 -16.73
C ASP A 745 41.76 -33.72 -15.48
N GLY A 746 40.54 -34.22 -15.66
CA GLY A 746 39.60 -34.54 -14.57
C GLY A 746 38.90 -33.33 -13.96
N VAL A 747 39.53 -32.15 -13.98
CA VAL A 747 39.02 -30.94 -13.30
C VAL A 747 38.49 -29.89 -14.28
N SER A 748 39.33 -29.25 -15.10
CA SER A 748 38.89 -28.08 -15.87
C SER A 748 39.57 -27.89 -17.22
N GLN A 749 40.52 -28.75 -17.61
CA GLN A 749 41.27 -28.57 -18.85
C GLN A 749 41.03 -29.72 -19.82
N ILE A 750 40.70 -29.37 -21.06
CA ILE A 750 40.64 -30.28 -22.19
C ILE A 750 41.83 -29.98 -23.10
N ILE A 751 42.61 -31.00 -23.41
CA ILE A 751 43.76 -30.93 -24.32
C ILE A 751 43.39 -31.67 -25.59
N VAL A 752 43.35 -30.96 -26.72
CA VAL A 752 42.98 -31.53 -28.01
C VAL A 752 44.07 -31.31 -29.04
N THR A 753 44.51 -32.39 -29.66
CA THR A 753 45.36 -32.36 -30.85
C THR A 753 44.52 -32.68 -32.08
N HIS A 754 44.33 -31.71 -32.98
CA HIS A 754 43.54 -31.87 -34.21
C HIS A 754 43.98 -30.89 -35.32
N ASP A 755 43.26 -30.89 -36.45
CA ASP A 755 43.43 -29.89 -37.49
C ASP A 755 42.83 -28.54 -37.06
N ARG A 756 43.41 -27.44 -37.55
CA ARG A 756 43.01 -26.07 -37.18
C ARG A 756 41.51 -25.83 -37.27
N ARG A 757 40.87 -26.37 -38.32
CA ARG A 757 39.43 -26.21 -38.55
C ARG A 757 38.57 -26.90 -37.49
N SER A 758 38.96 -28.07 -36.98
CA SER A 758 38.20 -28.75 -35.92
C SER A 758 38.45 -28.12 -34.56
N LEU A 759 39.67 -27.60 -34.32
CA LEU A 759 39.98 -26.81 -33.11
C LEU A 759 39.13 -25.54 -33.05
N ASP A 760 39.07 -24.74 -34.13
CA ASP A 760 38.21 -23.56 -34.21
C ASP A 760 36.71 -23.91 -34.04
N PHE A 761 36.30 -25.13 -34.42
CA PHE A 761 34.91 -25.59 -34.24
C PHE A 761 34.61 -26.03 -32.81
N ILE A 762 35.55 -26.72 -32.15
CA ILE A 762 35.49 -27.04 -30.71
C ILE A 762 35.40 -25.75 -29.90
N GLU A 763 36.26 -24.78 -30.19
CA GLU A 763 36.26 -23.47 -29.54
C GLU A 763 34.89 -22.80 -29.64
N ARG A 764 34.26 -22.78 -30.82
CA ARG A 764 32.90 -22.22 -30.99
C ARG A 764 31.83 -22.97 -30.22
N ILE A 765 31.91 -24.30 -30.13
CA ILE A 765 30.96 -25.10 -29.34
C ILE A 765 31.13 -24.79 -27.86
N LEU A 766 32.37 -24.82 -27.36
CA LEU A 766 32.67 -24.54 -25.96
C LEU A 766 32.31 -23.10 -25.59
N ALA A 767 32.66 -22.11 -26.41
CA ALA A 767 32.29 -20.71 -26.20
C ALA A 767 30.77 -20.51 -26.17
N LYS A 768 30.03 -21.21 -27.04
CA LYS A 768 28.56 -21.16 -27.02
C LYS A 768 27.97 -21.81 -25.76
N MET A 769 28.50 -22.95 -25.34
CA MET A 769 28.02 -23.63 -24.13
C MET A 769 28.37 -22.88 -22.86
N ASP A 770 29.55 -22.26 -22.81
CA ASP A 770 30.02 -21.45 -21.70
C ASP A 770 29.17 -20.18 -21.52
N GLY A 771 28.84 -19.50 -22.62
CA GLY A 771 27.92 -18.36 -22.61
C GLY A 771 26.53 -18.68 -22.03
N GLU A 772 26.09 -19.93 -22.08
CA GLU A 772 24.84 -20.38 -21.46
C GLU A 772 25.05 -20.95 -20.03
N ALA A 773 26.26 -21.38 -19.67
CA ALA A 773 26.59 -22.08 -18.43
C ALA A 773 26.80 -21.15 -17.22
N GLY A 774 27.11 -19.88 -17.45
CA GLY A 774 27.26 -18.86 -16.41
C GLY A 774 25.96 -18.22 -15.90
N ILE A 775 24.80 -18.62 -16.42
CA ILE A 775 23.52 -18.00 -16.05
C ILE A 775 23.09 -18.50 -14.67
N GLN A 776 23.08 -17.59 -13.71
CA GLN A 776 22.53 -17.81 -12.39
C GLN A 776 21.17 -17.12 -12.28
N VAL A 777 20.30 -17.68 -11.45
CA VAL A 777 18.99 -17.14 -11.16
C VAL A 777 18.90 -16.93 -9.67
N GLU A 778 18.62 -15.69 -9.31
CA GLU A 778 18.30 -15.29 -7.96
C GLU A 778 16.80 -15.31 -7.76
N ILE A 779 16.34 -15.97 -6.71
CA ILE A 779 14.94 -16.25 -6.47
C ILE A 779 14.61 -15.77 -5.06
N GLU A 780 13.62 -14.90 -4.95
CA GLU A 780 13.12 -14.35 -3.70
C GLU A 780 11.66 -14.75 -3.54
N THR A 781 11.31 -15.40 -2.44
CA THR A 781 9.92 -15.74 -2.13
C THR A 781 9.46 -14.94 -0.92
N LYS A 782 8.39 -14.15 -1.02
CA LYS A 782 7.81 -13.40 0.11
C LYS A 782 6.52 -14.02 0.57
N PHE A 783 6.45 -14.36 1.85
CA PHE A 783 5.24 -14.73 2.56
C PHE A 783 4.77 -13.51 3.33
N LEU A 784 3.59 -13.03 3.01
CA LEU A 784 2.95 -11.92 3.71
C LEU A 784 1.66 -12.43 4.32
N GLU A 785 1.58 -12.38 5.64
CA GLU A 785 0.40 -12.79 6.39
C GLU A 785 -0.10 -11.63 7.25
N VAL A 786 -1.30 -11.15 6.91
CA VAL A 786 -2.00 -10.13 7.70
C VAL A 786 -3.12 -10.82 8.45
N GLN A 787 -3.12 -10.67 9.77
CA GLN A 787 -4.22 -11.09 10.63
C GLN A 787 -4.84 -9.88 11.29
N GLU A 788 -6.17 -9.82 11.24
CA GLU A 788 -6.97 -8.82 11.94
C GLU A 788 -7.99 -9.55 12.81
N GLY A 789 -8.00 -9.21 14.09
CA GLY A 789 -8.96 -9.71 15.06
C GLY A 789 -9.71 -8.54 15.69
N ALA A 790 -11.03 -8.65 15.80
CA ALA A 790 -11.85 -7.83 16.67
C ALA A 790 -12.68 -8.72 17.58
N LEU A 791 -12.85 -8.29 18.82
CA LEU A 791 -13.69 -8.93 19.81
C LEU A 791 -14.48 -7.84 20.52
N ASP A 792 -15.79 -7.89 20.36
CA ASP A 792 -16.74 -7.04 21.07
C ASP A 792 -17.63 -7.94 21.92
N GLU A 793 -17.65 -7.70 23.23
CA GLU A 793 -18.36 -8.53 24.19
C GLU A 793 -19.01 -7.67 25.28
N ILE A 794 -20.26 -7.99 25.62
CA ILE A 794 -20.97 -7.44 26.77
C ILE A 794 -21.77 -8.54 27.46
N SER A 795 -21.58 -8.67 28.77
CA SER A 795 -22.31 -9.61 29.63
C SER A 795 -22.68 -8.96 30.97
N PHE A 796 -23.70 -9.54 31.61
CA PHE A 796 -24.27 -9.10 32.88
C PHE A 796 -24.37 -10.28 33.85
N ASP A 797 -23.83 -10.14 35.05
CA ASP A 797 -24.09 -11.09 36.14
C ASP A 797 -25.01 -10.43 37.15
N TRP A 798 -26.05 -11.14 37.59
CA TRP A 798 -26.99 -10.61 38.56
C TRP A 798 -27.22 -11.59 39.71
N LYS A 799 -27.32 -11.00 40.90
CA LYS A 799 -27.67 -11.70 42.13
C LYS A 799 -28.83 -10.96 42.77
N TYR A 800 -29.96 -11.66 42.90
CA TYR A 800 -31.15 -11.13 43.55
C TYR A 800 -31.48 -11.98 44.77
N ALA A 801 -31.40 -11.38 45.95
CA ALA A 801 -31.60 -12.01 47.24
C ALA A 801 -32.81 -11.35 47.94
N PHE A 802 -33.76 -12.13 48.46
CA PHE A 802 -34.99 -11.60 49.05
C PHE A 802 -35.56 -12.49 50.16
N GLY A 803 -36.40 -11.89 51.00
CA GLY A 803 -36.98 -12.49 52.20
C GLY A 803 -36.21 -12.11 53.47
N ASN A 804 -36.66 -12.62 54.62
CA ASN A 804 -36.13 -12.20 55.91
C ASN A 804 -34.61 -12.46 55.99
N PRO A 805 -33.79 -11.42 56.27
CA PRO A 805 -32.35 -11.59 56.41
C PRO A 805 -32.00 -12.34 57.69
N THR A 806 -31.09 -13.31 57.58
CA THR A 806 -30.53 -14.05 58.72
C THR A 806 -29.02 -13.95 58.70
N TYR A 807 -28.39 -13.79 59.87
CA TYR A 807 -26.94 -13.82 59.94
C TYR A 807 -26.40 -15.22 59.64
N GLU A 808 -25.39 -15.30 58.78
CA GLU A 808 -24.61 -16.52 58.60
C GLU A 808 -23.96 -16.87 59.92
N ARG A 809 -24.27 -18.04 60.48
CA ARG A 809 -23.72 -18.52 61.75
C ARG A 809 -22.81 -19.70 61.50
N ASN A 810 -21.68 -19.72 62.17
CA ASN A 810 -20.80 -20.89 62.15
C ASN A 810 -21.54 -22.07 62.78
N PRO A 811 -21.68 -23.22 62.08
CA PRO A 811 -22.49 -24.35 62.54
C PRO A 811 -21.98 -24.98 63.85
N THR A 812 -20.70 -24.79 64.18
CA THR A 812 -20.07 -25.38 65.37
C THR A 812 -20.14 -24.47 66.60
N THR A 813 -20.09 -23.14 66.41
CA THR A 813 -19.99 -22.18 67.53
C THR A 813 -21.21 -21.28 67.68
N GLY A 814 -22.13 -21.25 66.70
CA GLY A 814 -23.35 -20.44 66.73
C GLY A 814 -23.14 -18.92 66.63
N ALA A 815 -21.88 -18.47 66.57
CA ALA A 815 -21.51 -17.07 66.40
C ALA A 815 -21.69 -16.63 64.93
N PRO A 816 -22.03 -15.35 64.67
CA PRO A 816 -22.14 -14.84 63.32
C PRO A 816 -20.77 -14.82 62.63
N VAL A 817 -20.71 -15.27 61.38
CA VAL A 817 -19.53 -15.22 60.51
C VAL A 817 -19.33 -13.77 60.07
N LEU A 818 -18.12 -13.25 60.26
CA LEU A 818 -17.79 -11.86 59.96
C LEU A 818 -17.19 -11.74 58.55
N ASP A 819 -17.48 -10.64 57.85
CA ASP A 819 -16.83 -10.28 56.59
C ASP A 819 -15.43 -9.70 56.81
N SER A 820 -14.72 -9.40 55.72
CA SER A 820 -13.36 -8.83 55.75
C SER A 820 -13.28 -7.43 56.38
N ARG A 821 -14.42 -6.81 56.69
CA ARG A 821 -14.53 -5.50 57.36
C ARG A 821 -15.06 -5.63 58.79
N GLY A 822 -15.23 -6.85 59.30
CA GLY A 822 -15.67 -7.14 60.66
C GLY A 822 -17.20 -7.01 60.88
N ASN A 823 -18.02 -7.00 59.82
CA ASN A 823 -19.47 -6.99 59.94
C ASN A 823 -20.05 -8.41 59.82
N PRO A 824 -21.12 -8.77 60.54
CA PRO A 824 -21.73 -10.08 60.42
C PRO A 824 -22.33 -10.26 59.02
N LYS A 825 -21.95 -11.35 58.33
CA LYS A 825 -22.47 -11.70 57.00
C LYS A 825 -23.96 -12.00 57.06
N ILE A 826 -24.72 -11.42 56.13
CA ILE A 826 -26.17 -11.56 56.04
C ILE A 826 -26.52 -12.47 54.87
N LEU A 827 -27.34 -13.49 55.13
CA LEU A 827 -27.96 -14.36 54.14
C LEU A 827 -29.44 -14.00 54.00
N TYR A 828 -29.99 -14.19 52.81
CA TYR A 828 -31.42 -14.02 52.56
C TYR A 828 -32.07 -15.38 52.32
N LYS A 829 -33.34 -15.51 52.71
CA LYS A 829 -34.11 -16.76 52.63
C LYS A 829 -34.16 -17.35 51.21
N ASN A 830 -34.23 -16.51 50.17
CA ASN A 830 -34.24 -16.93 48.77
C ASN A 830 -33.17 -16.16 48.01
N THR A 831 -32.38 -16.84 47.19
CA THR A 831 -31.39 -16.21 46.31
C THR A 831 -31.54 -16.75 44.89
N TYR A 832 -31.71 -15.83 43.94
CA TYR A 832 -31.59 -16.08 42.51
C TYR A 832 -30.25 -15.58 42.02
N LEU A 833 -29.54 -16.44 41.31
CA LEU A 833 -28.27 -16.14 40.66
C LEU A 833 -28.47 -16.38 39.16
N GLY A 834 -28.16 -15.38 38.36
CA GLY A 834 -28.01 -15.56 36.92
C GLY A 834 -26.66 -15.04 36.49
N ASN A 835 -25.94 -15.88 35.76
CA ASN A 835 -24.68 -15.53 35.13
C ASN A 835 -24.91 -15.55 33.62
N THR A 836 -24.44 -14.53 32.90
CA THR A 836 -24.48 -14.55 31.45
C THR A 836 -23.08 -14.81 30.91
N ARG A 837 -22.98 -15.76 29.97
CA ARG A 837 -21.70 -16.36 29.55
C ARG A 837 -20.78 -15.32 28.93
N THR A 838 -19.48 -15.48 29.18
CA THR A 838 -18.43 -14.76 28.44
C THR A 838 -17.91 -15.62 27.28
N LEU A 839 -17.34 -15.02 26.23
CA LEU A 839 -16.83 -15.79 25.08
C LEU A 839 -15.76 -16.82 25.51
N ALA A 840 -14.93 -16.46 26.49
CA ALA A 840 -13.90 -17.31 27.10
C ALA A 840 -14.47 -18.52 27.87
N THR A 841 -15.66 -18.38 28.48
CA THR A 841 -16.33 -19.45 29.23
C THR A 841 -17.37 -20.20 28.41
N ALA A 842 -17.76 -19.68 27.24
CA ALA A 842 -18.65 -20.34 26.32
C ALA A 842 -18.01 -21.58 25.64
N HIS A 843 -16.67 -21.64 25.58
CA HIS A 843 -15.91 -22.66 24.84
C HIS A 843 -14.84 -23.38 25.66
N SER A 844 -14.75 -23.15 26.98
CA SER A 844 -13.75 -23.83 27.82
C SER A 844 -14.14 -25.29 28.08
N PRO A 845 -13.23 -26.27 27.91
CA PRO A 845 -13.51 -27.69 28.15
C PRO A 845 -13.60 -28.06 29.65
N SER A 846 -13.38 -27.11 30.56
CA SER A 846 -13.49 -27.38 32.00
C SER A 846 -14.96 -27.55 32.40
N SER A 847 -15.24 -28.72 32.94
CA SER A 847 -16.52 -29.23 33.43
C SER A 847 -17.04 -28.48 34.67
N ILE A 848 -17.17 -27.16 34.60
CA ILE A 848 -18.00 -26.42 35.56
C ILE A 848 -19.36 -26.28 34.88
N ALA A 849 -20.29 -27.19 35.19
CA ALA A 849 -21.71 -27.01 34.89
C ALA A 849 -22.14 -25.67 35.52
N ARG A 850 -22.69 -24.77 34.71
CA ARG A 850 -23.13 -23.45 35.17
C ARG A 850 -24.63 -23.37 35.02
N GLU A 851 -25.28 -24.07 35.93
CA GLU A 851 -26.73 -24.10 36.06
C GLU A 851 -27.23 -22.77 36.61
N THR A 852 -28.38 -22.31 36.13
CA THR A 852 -29.13 -21.31 36.90
C THR A 852 -29.67 -22.04 38.12
N THR A 853 -29.02 -21.89 39.27
CA THR A 853 -29.43 -22.55 40.51
C THR A 853 -30.38 -21.63 41.28
N VAL A 854 -31.63 -22.06 41.38
CA VAL A 854 -32.58 -21.49 42.34
C VAL A 854 -32.39 -22.24 43.65
N THR A 855 -31.87 -21.55 44.68
CA THR A 855 -31.67 -22.14 46.00
C THR A 855 -32.68 -21.61 47.01
N TYR A 856 -33.35 -22.53 47.69
CA TYR A 856 -34.19 -22.33 48.86
C TYR A 856 -33.47 -22.91 50.09
N PRO A 857 -32.63 -22.13 50.79
CA PRO A 857 -31.90 -22.56 51.99
C PRO A 857 -32.73 -23.34 53.03
N ASN A 858 -34.02 -23.03 53.17
CA ASN A 858 -34.92 -23.67 54.13
C ASN A 858 -35.71 -24.87 53.55
N ASN A 859 -35.53 -25.19 52.26
CA ASN A 859 -36.17 -26.31 51.59
C ASN A 859 -35.31 -26.82 50.41
N PRO A 860 -34.23 -27.56 50.69
CA PRO A 860 -33.25 -27.97 49.68
C PRO A 860 -33.84 -28.89 48.60
N ASP A 861 -34.93 -29.60 48.89
CA ASP A 861 -35.61 -30.49 47.93
C ASP A 861 -36.28 -29.73 46.77
N ASN A 862 -36.49 -28.42 46.92
CA ASN A 862 -37.05 -27.56 45.89
C ASN A 862 -35.99 -26.75 45.14
N ASN A 863 -34.71 -26.95 45.43
CA ASN A 863 -33.66 -26.34 44.64
C ASN A 863 -33.80 -26.83 43.19
N ARG A 864 -33.78 -25.90 42.24
CA ARG A 864 -33.88 -26.22 40.81
C ARG A 864 -32.62 -25.75 40.13
N GLU A 865 -31.95 -26.69 39.48
CA GLU A 865 -30.80 -26.45 38.62
C GLU A 865 -31.30 -26.53 37.18
N PHE A 866 -31.19 -25.43 36.45
CA PHE A 866 -31.51 -25.40 35.02
C PHE A 866 -30.24 -25.69 34.24
N ASP A 867 -30.14 -26.92 33.76
CA ASP A 867 -29.01 -27.43 32.98
C ASP A 867 -29.02 -26.87 31.54
N ALA A 868 -27.86 -26.40 31.08
CA ALA A 868 -27.65 -25.96 29.71
C ALA A 868 -26.42 -26.69 29.13
N PRO A 869 -26.57 -27.90 28.56
CA PRO A 869 -25.45 -28.69 28.07
C PRO A 869 -24.79 -28.04 26.83
N LEU A 870 -23.45 -28.12 26.79
CA LEU A 870 -22.61 -27.57 25.72
C LEU A 870 -22.69 -28.43 24.44
N PRO A 871 -22.75 -27.83 23.23
CA PRO A 871 -22.35 -28.54 22.02
C PRO A 871 -20.82 -28.67 21.97
N GLY A 872 -20.31 -29.90 21.95
CA GLY A 872 -18.88 -30.17 21.85
C GLY A 872 -18.35 -29.88 20.44
N ILE A 873 -17.49 -28.87 20.30
CA ILE A 873 -16.79 -28.57 19.04
C ILE A 873 -15.29 -28.81 19.25
N PRO A 874 -14.62 -29.59 18.39
CA PRO A 874 -13.18 -29.81 18.48
C PRO A 874 -12.38 -28.59 18.00
N GLY A 875 -11.34 -28.21 18.76
CA GLY A 875 -10.21 -27.42 18.27
C GLY A 875 -10.26 -25.90 18.47
N THR A 876 -10.21 -25.41 19.71
CA THR A 876 -9.90 -23.98 19.95
C THR A 876 -8.66 -23.81 20.82
N THR A 877 -7.56 -23.49 20.15
CA THR A 877 -6.45 -22.70 20.69
C THR A 877 -6.92 -21.24 20.89
N ALA A 878 -6.31 -20.56 21.85
CA ALA A 878 -6.55 -19.19 22.29
C ALA A 878 -7.77 -18.95 23.23
N GLN A 879 -7.48 -18.95 24.53
CA GLN A 879 -8.27 -18.25 25.54
C GLN A 879 -8.17 -16.73 25.31
N LEU A 880 -8.99 -16.20 24.41
CA LEU A 880 -9.26 -14.77 24.35
C LEU A 880 -10.09 -14.39 25.60
N GLY A 881 -9.47 -13.86 26.66
CA GLY A 881 -10.18 -13.30 27.82
C GLY A 881 -9.71 -13.74 29.22
N THR A 882 -8.59 -14.44 29.35
CA THR A 882 -7.97 -14.67 30.67
C THR A 882 -7.43 -13.35 31.26
N GLY A 883 -7.98 -12.92 32.40
CA GLY A 883 -7.51 -11.73 33.14
C GLY A 883 -8.49 -10.56 33.24
N VAL A 884 -9.75 -10.71 32.82
CA VAL A 884 -10.76 -9.64 32.93
C VAL A 884 -11.07 -9.36 34.41
N SER A 885 -10.87 -8.10 34.82
CA SER A 885 -11.36 -7.54 36.08
C SER A 885 -12.50 -6.55 35.77
N PRO A 886 -13.55 -6.48 36.61
CA PRO A 886 -14.76 -5.72 36.29
C PRO A 886 -14.48 -4.21 36.16
N LEU A 887 -15.08 -3.57 35.15
CA LEU A 887 -14.99 -2.12 34.91
C LEU A 887 -15.78 -1.33 35.97
N MET A 888 -16.88 -1.91 36.48
CA MET A 888 -17.71 -1.33 37.53
C MET A 888 -18.51 -2.45 38.24
N GLU A 889 -18.31 -2.59 39.56
CA GLU A 889 -19.21 -3.38 40.41
C GLU A 889 -20.33 -2.44 40.89
N LEU A 890 -21.49 -2.48 40.22
CA LEU A 890 -22.68 -1.79 40.72
C LEU A 890 -23.38 -2.67 41.75
N GLY A 891 -22.67 -2.96 42.84
CA GLY A 891 -23.30 -3.37 44.07
C GLY A 891 -24.05 -2.16 44.58
N THR A 892 -25.39 -2.19 44.55
CA THR A 892 -26.14 -1.40 45.51
C THR A 892 -25.81 -1.98 46.89
N ASN A 893 -24.68 -1.58 47.47
CA ASN A 893 -24.61 -1.40 48.91
C ASN A 893 -25.51 -0.20 49.22
N LEU A 894 -26.80 -0.47 49.13
CA LEU A 894 -27.86 0.26 49.79
C LEU A 894 -27.74 -0.01 51.30
N THR A 895 -26.53 0.16 51.87
CA THR A 895 -26.31 0.12 53.32
C THR A 895 -26.89 1.35 54.01
N SER A 896 -27.72 2.13 53.30
CA SER A 896 -28.47 3.27 53.83
C SER A 896 -29.83 3.49 53.15
N SER A 897 -30.61 2.46 52.80
CA SER A 897 -32.05 2.70 52.53
C SER A 897 -33.00 1.59 53.00
N VAL A 898 -33.67 1.88 54.13
CA VAL A 898 -35.13 1.86 54.42
C VAL A 898 -35.99 0.61 54.08
N LEU A 899 -35.55 -0.41 53.35
CA LEU A 899 -36.36 -1.61 53.05
C LEU A 899 -35.64 -2.92 53.45
N PRO A 900 -36.08 -3.64 54.52
CA PRO A 900 -35.35 -4.79 55.11
C PRO A 900 -35.31 -6.10 54.30
N ASP A 901 -36.14 -6.25 53.26
CA ASP A 901 -36.51 -7.59 52.76
C ASP A 901 -35.86 -7.98 51.40
N PHE A 902 -34.99 -7.14 50.81
CA PHE A 902 -34.34 -7.46 49.53
C PHE A 902 -32.92 -6.88 49.38
N GLN A 903 -32.09 -7.56 48.57
CA GLN A 903 -30.76 -7.14 48.12
C GLN A 903 -30.58 -7.53 46.64
N ALA A 904 -30.20 -6.56 45.80
CA ALA A 904 -29.84 -6.80 44.41
C ALA A 904 -28.38 -6.40 44.15
N SER A 905 -27.69 -7.17 43.32
CA SER A 905 -26.36 -6.82 42.80
C SER A 905 -26.33 -7.14 41.31
N VAL A 906 -25.80 -6.21 40.52
CA VAL A 906 -25.62 -6.38 39.07
C VAL A 906 -24.18 -6.02 38.72
N LEU A 907 -23.50 -6.93 38.06
CA LEU A 907 -22.15 -6.80 37.53
C LEU A 907 -22.24 -6.65 36.02
N VAL A 908 -21.51 -5.66 35.46
CA VAL A 908 -21.42 -5.47 34.00
C VAL A 908 -20.00 -5.80 33.56
N ASN A 909 -19.87 -6.74 32.63
CA ASN A 909 -18.62 -7.06 31.96
C ASN A 909 -18.72 -6.58 30.52
N ALA A 910 -17.79 -5.75 30.08
CA ALA A 910 -17.71 -5.30 28.70
C ALA A 910 -16.25 -5.33 28.23
N LEU A 911 -16.01 -5.87 27.04
CA LEU A 911 -14.69 -5.99 26.44
C LEU A 911 -14.76 -5.63 24.96
N LYS A 912 -13.95 -4.66 24.55
CA LYS A 912 -13.70 -4.34 23.16
C LYS A 912 -12.21 -4.45 22.90
N ARG A 913 -11.80 -5.35 22.02
CA ARG A 913 -10.39 -5.59 21.70
C ARG A 913 -10.20 -5.67 20.19
N LYS A 914 -9.27 -4.89 19.67
CA LYS A 914 -8.77 -5.00 18.30
C LYS A 914 -7.32 -5.47 18.34
N GLN A 915 -6.98 -6.47 17.55
CA GLN A 915 -5.65 -7.03 17.41
C GLN A 915 -5.30 -7.07 15.92
N GLY A 916 -4.09 -6.66 15.57
CA GLY A 916 -3.56 -6.80 14.22
C GLY A 916 -2.15 -7.37 14.32
N THR A 917 -1.83 -8.32 13.45
CA THR A 917 -0.46 -8.82 13.28
C THR A 917 -0.15 -8.88 11.78
N ASP A 918 1.06 -8.47 11.43
CA ASP A 918 1.61 -8.61 10.08
C ASP A 918 2.90 -9.40 10.18
N LEU A 919 3.01 -10.47 9.39
CA LEU A 919 4.17 -11.33 9.33
C LEU A 919 4.70 -11.32 7.90
N LEU A 920 5.95 -10.87 7.74
CA LEU A 920 6.69 -10.93 6.49
C LEU A 920 7.88 -11.87 6.63
N SER A 921 8.02 -12.82 5.72
CA SER A 921 9.21 -13.67 5.59
C SER A 921 9.65 -13.70 4.13
N ALA A 922 10.94 -13.48 3.86
CA ALA A 922 11.47 -13.34 2.49
C ALA A 922 12.76 -14.17 2.25
N PRO A 923 12.71 -15.51 2.23
CA PRO A 923 13.87 -16.32 1.83
C PRO A 923 14.32 -15.99 0.40
N ARG A 924 15.65 -15.93 0.22
CA ARG A 924 16.30 -15.65 -1.06
C ARG A 924 17.41 -16.66 -1.31
N VAL A 925 17.50 -17.17 -2.53
CA VAL A 925 18.52 -18.14 -2.93
C VAL A 925 18.96 -17.89 -4.36
N THR A 926 20.26 -17.97 -4.61
CA THR A 926 20.83 -17.86 -5.96
C THR A 926 21.30 -19.24 -6.41
N VAL A 927 20.86 -19.65 -7.60
CA VAL A 927 21.05 -21.02 -8.09
C VAL A 927 21.44 -20.99 -9.55
N MET A 928 22.31 -21.91 -9.96
CA MET A 928 22.62 -22.10 -11.38
C MET A 928 21.39 -22.61 -12.14
N ASN A 929 21.28 -22.23 -13.41
CA ASN A 929 20.24 -22.73 -14.29
C ASN A 929 20.21 -24.27 -14.35
N GLY A 930 19.07 -24.88 -14.01
CA GLY A 930 18.82 -26.32 -14.02
C GLY A 930 19.18 -27.06 -12.72
N THR A 931 19.78 -26.38 -11.73
CA THR A 931 20.19 -27.01 -10.47
C THR A 931 19.15 -26.79 -9.38
N GLN A 932 18.95 -27.77 -8.50
CA GLN A 932 18.07 -27.61 -7.34
C GLN A 932 18.83 -26.97 -6.17
N ALA A 933 18.19 -26.03 -5.47
CA ALA A 933 18.66 -25.52 -4.20
C ALA A 933 17.56 -25.57 -3.14
N THR A 934 18.00 -25.73 -1.90
CA THR A 934 17.16 -25.75 -0.70
C THR A 934 17.69 -24.74 0.29
N ILE A 935 16.82 -23.86 0.79
CA ILE A 935 17.11 -22.98 1.92
C ILE A 935 16.15 -23.29 3.06
N THR A 936 16.71 -23.64 4.22
CA THR A 936 15.97 -23.96 5.44
C THR A 936 16.36 -22.96 6.53
N ILE A 937 15.39 -22.17 6.98
CA ILE A 937 15.51 -21.24 8.09
C ILE A 937 14.48 -21.69 9.13
N ALA A 938 14.85 -22.68 9.92
CA ALA A 938 13.95 -23.31 10.87
C ALA A 938 14.63 -23.65 12.19
N GLN A 939 13.86 -23.61 13.26
CA GLN A 939 14.24 -24.17 14.54
C GLN A 939 13.81 -25.63 14.60
N GLU A 940 14.71 -26.53 14.99
CA GLU A 940 14.37 -27.93 15.21
C GLU A 940 13.60 -28.10 16.53
N PHE A 941 12.38 -28.60 16.44
CA PHE A 941 11.53 -28.89 17.58
C PHE A 941 11.54 -30.39 17.87
N ILE A 942 11.93 -30.77 19.08
CA ILE A 942 12.00 -32.17 19.50
C ILE A 942 10.67 -32.59 20.10
N TYR A 943 10.10 -33.71 19.66
CA TYR A 943 8.87 -34.26 20.20
C TYR A 943 8.91 -35.80 20.25
N PRO A 944 8.27 -36.43 21.24
CA PRO A 944 8.20 -37.88 21.34
C PRO A 944 7.31 -38.45 20.23
N THR A 945 7.79 -39.50 19.57
CA THR A 945 7.10 -40.13 18.43
C THR A 945 6.22 -41.31 18.85
N ASP A 946 6.53 -41.95 19.98
CA ASP A 946 5.72 -43.03 20.55
C ASP A 946 5.72 -42.93 22.09
N TYR A 947 4.77 -43.61 22.74
CA TYR A 947 4.68 -43.70 24.19
C TYR A 947 4.52 -45.16 24.60
N GLN A 948 5.41 -45.64 25.47
CA GLN A 948 5.21 -46.97 26.05
C GLN A 948 4.02 -46.90 27.02
N PRO A 949 2.97 -47.71 26.81
CA PRO A 949 1.80 -47.70 27.68
C PRO A 949 2.21 -48.10 29.10
N ALA A 950 1.62 -47.43 30.08
CA ALA A 950 1.79 -47.77 31.48
C ALA A 950 1.54 -49.28 31.69
N PRO A 951 2.43 -50.02 32.39
CA PRO A 951 2.18 -51.42 32.68
C PRO A 951 0.85 -51.56 33.42
N GLN A 952 -0.03 -52.46 32.96
CA GLN A 952 -1.32 -52.66 33.59
C GLN A 952 -1.13 -53.02 35.07
N PRO A 953 -1.95 -52.48 36.00
CA PRO A 953 -1.85 -52.85 37.40
C PRO A 953 -2.12 -54.35 37.53
N THR A 954 -1.07 -55.11 37.84
CA THR A 954 -1.17 -56.55 38.08
C THR A 954 -2.04 -56.75 39.31
N GLY A 955 -3.28 -57.19 39.10
CA GLY A 955 -4.24 -57.45 40.15
C GLY A 955 -3.70 -58.47 41.14
N GLY A 956 -3.36 -58.03 42.35
CA GLY A 956 -3.15 -58.88 43.50
C GLY A 956 -4.48 -59.54 43.88
N GLY A 957 -4.62 -60.83 43.53
CA GLY A 957 -5.72 -61.68 43.96
C GLY A 957 -5.80 -61.79 45.49
N GLY A 958 -7.04 -61.86 45.99
CA GLY A 958 -7.41 -61.63 47.38
C GLY A 958 -7.03 -62.71 48.40
N GLY A 959 -7.13 -62.32 49.68
CA GLY A 959 -6.93 -63.18 50.84
C GLY A 959 -7.25 -62.47 52.17
N ALA A 960 -8.50 -62.62 52.61
CA ALA A 960 -9.07 -62.57 53.98
C ALA A 960 -8.38 -61.83 55.14
N LEU A 961 -9.19 -60.96 55.79
CA LEU A 961 -9.32 -60.71 57.24
C LEU A 961 -8.10 -60.19 58.02
N GLY A 962 -8.14 -58.90 58.37
CA GLY A 962 -7.37 -58.32 59.48
C GLY A 962 -6.77 -56.96 59.15
N GLY A 963 -7.03 -55.96 59.99
CA GLY A 963 -6.76 -54.55 59.71
C GLY A 963 -5.31 -54.18 59.39
N GLY A 964 -5.16 -53.21 58.49
CA GLY A 964 -3.89 -52.60 58.08
C GLY A 964 -4.02 -52.02 56.67
N GLY A 965 -3.67 -50.75 56.48
CA GLY A 965 -4.07 -49.92 55.32
C GLY A 965 -3.72 -50.49 53.94
N GLY A 966 -4.71 -50.44 53.03
CA GLY A 966 -4.53 -50.69 51.60
C GLY A 966 -3.77 -49.53 50.96
N GLN A 967 -2.65 -49.83 50.32
CA GLN A 967 -1.88 -48.87 49.54
C GLN A 967 -2.68 -48.43 48.30
N PRO A 968 -2.62 -47.15 47.90
CA PRO A 968 -3.27 -46.67 46.68
C PRO A 968 -2.67 -47.35 45.44
N ILE A 969 -3.52 -47.77 44.51
CA ILE A 969 -3.11 -48.27 43.18
C ILE A 969 -2.58 -47.05 42.41
N GLN A 970 -1.26 -46.92 42.28
CA GLN A 970 -0.65 -45.89 41.45
C GLN A 970 -0.55 -46.42 40.02
N ILE A 971 -1.21 -45.75 39.08
CA ILE A 971 -1.01 -45.94 37.64
C ILE A 971 0.19 -45.06 37.28
N GLN A 972 1.35 -45.66 36.96
CA GLN A 972 2.49 -44.89 36.44
C GLN A 972 2.12 -44.25 35.10
N PRO A 973 2.53 -42.99 34.83
CA PRO A 973 2.31 -42.35 33.53
C PRO A 973 3.13 -43.04 32.43
N ALA A 974 2.68 -42.94 31.18
CA ALA A 974 3.37 -43.48 30.01
C ALA A 974 4.76 -42.83 29.84
N THR A 975 5.78 -43.62 29.53
CA THR A 975 7.14 -43.09 29.25
C THR A 975 7.27 -42.75 27.77
N PRO A 976 7.63 -41.50 27.41
CA PRO A 976 7.83 -41.12 26.02
C PRO A 976 9.04 -41.83 25.41
N SER A 977 8.91 -42.32 24.19
CA SER A 977 9.99 -42.85 23.36
C SER A 977 10.15 -42.00 22.09
N PHE A 978 11.40 -41.80 21.69
CA PHE A 978 11.79 -41.04 20.50
C PHE A 978 12.30 -42.06 19.47
N ASP A 979 11.39 -42.78 18.81
CA ASP A 979 11.72 -43.75 17.76
C ASP A 979 11.57 -43.16 16.34
N THR A 980 12.13 -43.86 15.35
CA THR A 980 12.65 -43.32 14.10
C THR A 980 11.67 -43.19 12.92
N VAL A 981 10.36 -43.07 13.17
CA VAL A 981 9.39 -42.96 12.07
C VAL A 981 9.17 -41.50 11.67
N ALA A 982 9.81 -41.08 10.58
CA ALA A 982 9.63 -39.77 9.95
C ALA A 982 8.96 -39.89 8.56
N PRO A 983 8.32 -38.83 8.05
CA PRO A 983 8.06 -38.69 6.61
C PRO A 983 9.38 -38.75 5.82
N ASP A 984 9.34 -39.18 4.55
CA ASP A 984 10.54 -39.40 3.70
C ASP A 984 11.49 -38.16 3.58
N ASP A 985 11.04 -36.97 3.97
CA ASP A 985 11.75 -35.69 3.87
C ASP A 985 12.42 -35.21 5.18
N GLU A 986 12.21 -35.84 6.35
CA GLU A 986 12.66 -35.32 7.67
C GLU A 986 13.43 -36.36 8.52
N GLN A 987 14.33 -35.91 9.41
CA GLN A 987 14.99 -36.78 10.39
C GLN A 987 14.02 -37.14 11.55
N PRO A 988 14.05 -38.37 12.05
CA PRO A 988 13.11 -38.79 13.09
C PRO A 988 13.28 -38.08 14.44
N GLY A 989 12.16 -37.73 15.08
CA GLY A 989 12.12 -37.10 16.40
C GLY A 989 12.32 -35.59 16.39
N PHE A 990 12.60 -35.00 15.23
CA PHE A 990 12.75 -33.56 15.02
C PHE A 990 11.69 -33.07 14.04
N ARG A 991 11.21 -31.85 14.25
CA ARG A 991 10.37 -31.15 13.29
C ARG A 991 10.87 -29.74 13.10
N GLU A 992 11.16 -29.38 11.86
CA GLU A 992 11.58 -28.04 11.51
C GLU A 992 10.41 -27.06 11.61
N VAL A 993 10.57 -26.04 12.46
CA VAL A 993 9.64 -24.90 12.66
C VAL A 993 10.27 -23.66 12.06
N GLY A 994 9.85 -23.27 10.86
CA GLY A 994 10.31 -22.07 10.16
C GLY A 994 10.01 -22.14 8.67
N VAL A 995 10.87 -21.54 7.86
CA VAL A 995 10.68 -21.44 6.41
C VAL A 995 11.63 -22.38 5.68
N VAL A 996 11.08 -23.26 4.86
CA VAL A 996 11.82 -24.15 3.96
C VAL A 996 11.40 -23.82 2.53
N LEU A 997 12.37 -23.53 1.66
CA LEU A 997 12.13 -23.27 0.25
C LEU A 997 13.01 -24.20 -0.58
N ASN A 998 12.36 -25.07 -1.35
CA ASN A 998 12.98 -25.88 -2.39
C ASN A 998 12.68 -25.27 -3.75
N VAL A 999 13.71 -25.04 -4.56
CA VAL A 999 13.55 -24.42 -5.87
C VAL A 999 14.49 -24.99 -6.93
N THR A 1000 13.99 -25.09 -8.16
CA THR A 1000 14.79 -25.41 -9.35
C THR A 1000 14.44 -24.43 -10.46
N PRO A 1001 15.32 -23.48 -10.80
CA PRO A 1001 15.10 -22.57 -11.92
C PRO A 1001 15.57 -23.16 -13.25
N THR A 1002 14.85 -22.85 -14.31
CA THR A 1002 15.17 -23.19 -15.70
C THR A 1002 14.97 -21.96 -16.57
N VAL A 1003 16.04 -21.40 -17.12
CA VAL A 1003 16.00 -20.21 -17.97
C VAL A 1003 15.64 -20.63 -19.39
N GLN A 1004 14.55 -20.07 -19.90
CA GLN A 1004 14.02 -20.27 -21.25
C GLN A 1004 14.39 -19.09 -22.16
N LYS A 1005 13.98 -19.18 -23.44
CA LYS A 1005 14.13 -18.08 -24.39
C LYS A 1005 13.38 -16.83 -23.90
N TYR A 1006 13.84 -15.65 -24.31
CA TYR A 1006 13.23 -14.35 -23.97
C TYR A 1006 13.31 -13.97 -22.49
N ASN A 1007 14.36 -14.41 -21.78
CA ASN A 1007 14.58 -14.12 -20.35
C ASN A 1007 13.37 -14.52 -19.47
N GLN A 1008 12.71 -15.62 -19.85
CA GLN A 1008 11.70 -16.25 -19.03
C GLN A 1008 12.38 -17.27 -18.13
N ILE A 1009 12.01 -17.26 -16.85
CA ILE A 1009 12.55 -18.14 -15.83
C ILE A 1009 11.39 -19.04 -15.40
N HIS A 1010 11.53 -20.31 -15.72
CA HIS A 1010 10.60 -21.34 -15.30
C HIS A 1010 11.08 -21.94 -13.97
N LEU A 1011 10.24 -21.89 -12.95
CA LEU A 1011 10.56 -22.19 -11.57
C LEU A 1011 9.70 -23.36 -11.08
N LEU A 1012 10.35 -24.44 -10.63
CA LEU A 1012 9.71 -25.46 -9.80
C LEU A 1012 9.89 -25.04 -8.33
N LEU A 1013 8.79 -24.78 -7.62
CA LEU A 1013 8.80 -24.19 -6.28
C LEU A 1013 7.99 -25.04 -5.31
N ASN A 1014 8.63 -25.39 -4.18
CA ASN A 1014 7.98 -26.05 -3.06
C ASN A 1014 8.28 -25.30 -1.73
N PRO A 1015 7.72 -24.08 -1.55
CA PRO A 1015 7.77 -23.36 -0.29
C PRO A 1015 6.92 -24.00 0.82
N LYS A 1016 7.47 -24.05 2.03
CA LYS A 1016 6.83 -24.53 3.26
C LYS A 1016 7.15 -23.57 4.41
N VAL A 1017 6.13 -23.13 5.15
CA VAL A 1017 6.26 -22.37 6.40
C VAL A 1017 5.60 -23.16 7.51
N THR A 1018 6.33 -23.40 8.59
CA THR A 1018 5.89 -24.12 9.78
C THR A 1018 6.00 -23.24 11.01
N GLU A 1019 4.94 -23.18 11.80
CA GLU A 1019 4.88 -22.41 13.05
C GLU A 1019 4.41 -23.30 14.18
N PHE A 1020 4.92 -23.04 15.38
CA PHE A 1020 4.49 -23.72 16.60
C PHE A 1020 3.24 -23.04 17.17
N ASP A 1021 2.14 -23.80 17.30
CA ASP A 1021 0.83 -23.28 17.76
C ASP A 1021 0.60 -23.51 19.27
N GLY A 1022 1.31 -24.48 19.87
CA GLY A 1022 1.21 -24.78 21.29
C GLY A 1022 1.23 -26.27 21.58
N PHE A 1023 0.78 -26.65 22.79
CA PHE A 1023 0.65 -28.04 23.20
C PHE A 1023 -0.82 -28.41 23.39
N ILE A 1024 -1.17 -29.63 22.99
CA ILE A 1024 -2.44 -30.29 23.30
C ILE A 1024 -2.19 -31.48 24.20
N GLU A 1025 -3.09 -31.68 25.16
CA GLU A 1025 -3.02 -32.84 26.03
C GLU A 1025 -3.52 -34.09 25.29
N TYR A 1026 -2.70 -35.13 25.22
CA TYR A 1026 -2.98 -36.38 24.51
C TYR A 1026 -3.00 -37.57 25.47
N GLY A 1027 -4.18 -38.07 25.78
CA GLY A 1027 -4.36 -39.21 26.69
C GLY A 1027 -5.68 -39.14 27.42
N GLY A 1028 -6.30 -40.29 27.68
CA GLY A 1028 -7.50 -40.32 28.52
C GLY A 1028 -7.18 -39.86 29.94
N SER A 1029 -8.14 -39.21 30.61
CA SER A 1029 -7.94 -38.82 32.00
C SER A 1029 -7.76 -40.07 32.88
N SER A 1030 -6.75 -40.03 33.76
CA SER A 1030 -6.50 -41.11 34.72
C SER A 1030 -7.38 -40.92 35.95
N VAL A 1031 -8.12 -41.96 36.31
CA VAL A 1031 -9.01 -41.95 37.47
C VAL A 1031 -8.35 -42.74 38.59
N SER A 1032 -7.94 -42.05 39.66
CA SER A 1032 -7.51 -42.71 40.89
C SER A 1032 -8.72 -42.99 41.78
N LEU A 1033 -9.08 -44.28 41.93
CA LEU A 1033 -10.13 -44.71 42.86
C LEU A 1033 -9.52 -44.99 44.23
N SER A 1034 -9.91 -44.19 45.23
CA SER A 1034 -9.68 -44.52 46.63
C SER A 1034 -10.61 -45.68 47.03
N PRO A 1035 -10.15 -46.72 47.76
CA PRO A 1035 -10.95 -47.89 48.08
C PRO A 1035 -12.05 -47.63 49.13
N SER A 1036 -12.21 -46.40 49.63
CA SER A 1036 -13.34 -46.03 50.48
C SER A 1036 -14.49 -45.50 49.63
N SER A 1037 -15.68 -46.09 49.81
CA SER A 1037 -16.94 -45.77 49.09
C SER A 1037 -17.47 -44.33 49.31
N PHE A 1038 -16.66 -43.43 49.89
CA PHE A 1038 -16.96 -42.03 50.22
C PHE A 1038 -15.73 -41.10 50.03
N GLY A 1039 -14.66 -41.53 49.38
CA GLY A 1039 -13.48 -40.69 49.09
C GLY A 1039 -13.59 -39.95 47.75
N PRO A 1040 -13.03 -38.74 47.60
CA PRO A 1040 -13.07 -38.00 46.34
C PRO A 1040 -12.33 -38.76 45.24
N THR A 1041 -13.00 -39.01 44.13
CA THR A 1041 -12.36 -39.49 42.90
C THR A 1041 -11.44 -38.39 42.38
N VAL A 1042 -10.13 -38.66 42.34
CA VAL A 1042 -9.17 -37.69 41.78
C VAL A 1042 -8.96 -38.04 40.31
N ILE A 1043 -9.57 -37.23 39.45
CA ILE A 1043 -9.42 -37.24 38.01
C ILE A 1043 -8.18 -36.41 37.71
N SER A 1044 -7.06 -37.09 37.42
CA SER A 1044 -5.80 -36.43 37.08
C SER A 1044 -5.66 -36.37 35.55
N PRO A 1045 -5.27 -35.22 34.99
CA PRO A 1045 -4.92 -35.13 33.58
C PRO A 1045 -3.82 -36.14 33.25
N SER A 1046 -3.83 -36.66 32.02
CA SER A 1046 -2.82 -37.57 31.49
C SER A 1046 -1.41 -36.98 31.55
N GLY A 1047 -1.30 -35.65 31.50
CA GLY A 1047 -0.03 -34.92 31.61
C GLY A 1047 0.88 -35.05 30.37
N ILE A 1048 0.39 -35.71 29.32
CA ILE A 1048 1.10 -35.91 28.06
C ILE A 1048 0.77 -34.74 27.14
N LEU A 1049 1.75 -33.88 26.87
CA LEU A 1049 1.59 -32.69 26.04
C LEU A 1049 2.23 -32.95 24.67
N MET A 1050 1.42 -33.04 23.62
CA MET A 1050 1.88 -33.12 22.23
C MET A 1050 1.87 -31.74 21.57
N PRO A 1051 2.91 -31.36 20.82
CA PRO A 1051 2.92 -30.08 20.12
C PRO A 1051 1.97 -30.07 18.92
N ILE A 1052 1.36 -28.92 18.67
CA ILE A 1052 0.60 -28.61 17.46
C ILE A 1052 1.42 -27.65 16.61
N PHE A 1053 1.45 -27.89 15.30
CA PHE A 1053 2.14 -27.04 14.34
C PHE A 1053 1.18 -26.61 13.23
N SER A 1054 1.24 -25.32 12.87
CA SER A 1054 0.58 -24.77 11.69
C SER A 1054 1.53 -24.90 10.50
N VAL A 1055 1.11 -25.58 9.43
CA VAL A 1055 1.92 -25.77 8.21
C VAL A 1055 1.23 -25.12 7.02
N ARG A 1056 1.97 -24.28 6.31
CA ARG A 1056 1.55 -23.65 5.05
C ARG A 1056 2.51 -24.13 3.97
N LYS A 1057 2.04 -24.92 3.01
CA LYS A 1057 2.88 -25.50 1.95
C LYS A 1057 2.22 -25.26 0.60
N VAL A 1058 3.02 -24.89 -0.40
CA VAL A 1058 2.59 -24.78 -1.80
C VAL A 1058 3.59 -25.55 -2.66
N ASN A 1059 3.09 -26.38 -3.57
CA ASN A 1059 3.91 -27.04 -4.60
C ASN A 1059 3.38 -26.59 -5.96
N THR A 1060 4.21 -25.93 -6.74
CA THR A 1060 3.78 -25.29 -7.99
C THR A 1060 4.95 -25.13 -8.96
N GLU A 1061 4.59 -24.99 -10.22
CA GLU A 1061 5.49 -24.64 -11.30
C GLU A 1061 5.01 -23.32 -11.91
N VAL A 1062 5.90 -22.34 -12.09
CA VAL A 1062 5.53 -21.01 -12.57
C VAL A 1062 6.59 -20.47 -13.51
N THR A 1063 6.17 -19.76 -14.56
CA THR A 1063 7.07 -19.02 -15.44
C THR A 1063 7.00 -17.53 -15.12
N VAL A 1064 8.14 -16.93 -14.81
CA VAL A 1064 8.29 -15.54 -14.40
C VAL A 1064 9.26 -14.86 -15.37
N PHE A 1065 8.98 -13.62 -15.76
CA PHE A 1065 9.94 -12.84 -16.54
C PHE A 1065 11.08 -12.35 -15.62
N ASP A 1066 12.28 -12.24 -16.16
CA ASP A 1066 13.42 -11.62 -15.46
C ASP A 1066 13.07 -10.23 -14.89
N GLY A 1067 13.17 -10.08 -13.56
CA GLY A 1067 12.81 -8.85 -12.84
C GLY A 1067 11.35 -8.75 -12.42
N ALA A 1068 10.49 -9.69 -12.80
CA ALA A 1068 9.07 -9.66 -12.48
C ALA A 1068 8.75 -10.40 -11.18
N THR A 1069 7.68 -9.97 -10.52
CA THR A 1069 7.13 -10.64 -9.34
C THR A 1069 5.75 -11.21 -9.69
N VAL A 1070 5.55 -12.48 -9.36
CA VAL A 1070 4.28 -13.18 -9.56
C VAL A 1070 3.71 -13.60 -8.21
N ILE A 1071 2.39 -13.46 -8.06
CA ILE A 1071 1.66 -14.01 -6.92
C ILE A 1071 1.38 -15.47 -7.24
N ILE A 1072 2.00 -16.38 -6.49
CA ILE A 1072 1.84 -17.81 -6.68
C ILE A 1072 0.57 -18.33 -6.02
N GLY A 1073 0.18 -17.72 -4.90
CA GLY A 1073 -1.02 -18.12 -4.19
C GLY A 1073 -1.37 -17.21 -3.03
N GLY A 1074 -2.57 -17.41 -2.50
CA GLY A 1074 -3.04 -16.73 -1.31
C GLY A 1074 -4.28 -17.39 -0.72
N LEU A 1075 -4.52 -17.12 0.55
CA LEU A 1075 -5.69 -17.60 1.29
C LEU A 1075 -6.25 -16.46 2.12
N THR A 1076 -7.48 -16.06 1.84
CA THR A 1076 -8.27 -15.21 2.72
C THR A 1076 -9.25 -16.09 3.48
N ARG A 1077 -9.16 -16.08 4.80
CA ARG A 1077 -10.12 -16.71 5.70
C ARG A 1077 -10.75 -15.62 6.56
N GLU A 1078 -12.06 -15.57 6.54
CA GLU A 1078 -12.85 -14.74 7.44
C GLU A 1078 -13.68 -15.66 8.33
N GLU A 1079 -13.65 -15.39 9.63
CA GLU A 1079 -14.35 -16.16 10.65
C GLU A 1079 -15.07 -15.19 11.56
N VAL A 1080 -16.40 -15.23 11.52
CA VAL A 1080 -17.28 -14.43 12.37
C VAL A 1080 -17.97 -15.38 13.33
N LYS A 1081 -17.69 -15.24 14.62
CA LYS A 1081 -18.34 -15.98 15.70
C LYS A 1081 -19.24 -15.03 16.45
N THR A 1082 -20.54 -15.26 16.37
CA THR A 1082 -21.55 -14.56 17.19
C THR A 1082 -22.09 -15.52 18.23
N VAL A 1083 -22.05 -15.11 19.49
CA VAL A 1083 -22.63 -15.83 20.62
C VAL A 1083 -23.64 -14.91 21.28
N ASN A 1084 -24.91 -15.30 21.23
CA ASN A 1084 -26.02 -14.57 21.82
C ASN A 1084 -26.71 -15.47 22.82
N ASP A 1085 -26.43 -15.26 24.10
CA ASP A 1085 -27.05 -16.00 25.19
C ASP A 1085 -28.07 -15.12 25.89
N LYS A 1086 -29.28 -15.63 26.13
CA LYS A 1086 -30.34 -14.87 26.81
C LYS A 1086 -31.14 -15.73 27.76
N ILE A 1087 -31.63 -15.11 28.82
CA ILE A 1087 -32.57 -15.76 29.73
C ILE A 1087 -33.96 -15.77 29.06
N PRO A 1088 -34.61 -16.94 28.92
CA PRO A 1088 -35.96 -17.02 28.36
C PRO A 1088 -36.93 -16.09 29.08
N VAL A 1089 -37.86 -15.47 28.33
CA VAL A 1089 -38.83 -14.46 28.80
C VAL A 1089 -38.20 -13.11 29.18
N LEU A 1090 -37.27 -13.07 30.15
CA LEU A 1090 -36.68 -11.83 30.67
C LEU A 1090 -35.84 -11.09 29.62
N GLY A 1091 -35.11 -11.81 28.77
CA GLY A 1091 -34.29 -11.21 27.70
C GLY A 1091 -35.10 -10.57 26.56
N ASN A 1092 -36.40 -10.86 26.43
CA ASN A 1092 -37.24 -10.32 25.34
C ASN A 1092 -38.00 -9.05 25.74
N ILE A 1093 -37.85 -8.54 26.97
CA ILE A 1093 -38.54 -7.33 27.43
C ILE A 1093 -37.92 -6.09 26.74
N PRO A 1094 -38.70 -5.19 26.11
CA PRO A 1094 -38.16 -3.96 25.53
C PRO A 1094 -37.48 -3.11 26.61
N LEU A 1095 -36.34 -2.47 26.28
CA LEU A 1095 -35.49 -1.66 27.18
C LEU A 1095 -34.78 -2.45 28.29
N LEU A 1096 -35.49 -3.27 29.07
CA LEU A 1096 -34.96 -4.01 30.22
C LEU A 1096 -34.30 -5.35 29.85
N GLY A 1097 -34.70 -5.97 28.74
CA GLY A 1097 -34.19 -7.27 28.31
C GLY A 1097 -32.70 -7.29 28.00
N ARG A 1098 -32.11 -6.12 27.69
CA ARG A 1098 -30.65 -5.96 27.49
C ARG A 1098 -29.82 -6.36 28.71
N LEU A 1099 -30.36 -6.26 29.92
CA LEU A 1099 -29.69 -6.67 31.17
C LEU A 1099 -29.73 -8.19 31.40
N PHE A 1100 -30.54 -8.92 30.62
CA PHE A 1100 -30.76 -10.37 30.75
C PHE A 1100 -30.27 -11.14 29.51
N GLN A 1101 -29.40 -10.53 28.71
CA GLN A 1101 -28.75 -11.12 27.54
C GLN A 1101 -27.26 -10.79 27.53
N SER A 1102 -26.44 -11.72 27.03
CA SER A 1102 -25.03 -11.55 26.70
C SER A 1102 -24.86 -11.65 25.20
N SER A 1103 -24.03 -10.76 24.66
CA SER A 1103 -23.69 -10.69 23.24
C SER A 1103 -22.18 -10.64 23.12
N ALA A 1104 -21.61 -11.61 22.42
CA ALA A 1104 -20.20 -11.61 22.05
C ALA A 1104 -20.07 -11.81 20.54
N GLU A 1105 -19.28 -10.96 19.91
CA GLU A 1105 -18.96 -11.01 18.49
C GLU A 1105 -17.45 -11.01 18.33
N SER A 1106 -16.92 -12.09 17.78
CA SER A 1106 -15.52 -12.19 17.39
C SER A 1106 -15.42 -12.23 15.88
N TYR A 1107 -14.67 -11.29 15.34
CA TYR A 1107 -14.34 -11.19 13.93
C TYR A 1107 -12.85 -11.49 13.77
N GLN A 1108 -12.51 -12.47 12.95
CA GLN A 1108 -11.13 -12.81 12.63
C GLN A 1108 -10.97 -12.87 11.11
N LYS A 1109 -10.05 -12.08 10.56
CA LYS A 1109 -9.70 -12.07 9.15
C LYS A 1109 -8.22 -12.39 9.02
N ARG A 1110 -7.89 -13.37 8.20
CA ARG A 1110 -6.51 -13.77 7.92
C ARG A 1110 -6.30 -13.80 6.42
N ASN A 1111 -5.33 -13.03 5.95
CA ASN A 1111 -4.89 -12.98 4.56
C ASN A 1111 -3.46 -13.48 4.47
N LEU A 1112 -3.24 -14.57 3.75
CA LEU A 1112 -1.90 -15.05 3.38
C LEU A 1112 -1.69 -14.79 1.89
N LEU A 1113 -0.53 -14.25 1.54
CA LEU A 1113 -0.10 -14.02 0.16
C LEU A 1113 1.34 -14.52 -0.01
N ILE A 1114 1.60 -15.19 -1.13
CA ILE A 1114 2.91 -15.72 -1.48
C ILE A 1114 3.35 -15.12 -2.81
N PHE A 1115 4.41 -14.32 -2.77
CA PHE A 1115 5.02 -13.70 -3.93
C PHE A 1115 6.32 -14.42 -4.26
N VAL A 1116 6.62 -14.55 -5.55
CA VAL A 1116 7.94 -14.98 -6.00
C VAL A 1116 8.46 -14.02 -7.05
N SER A 1117 9.70 -13.58 -6.83
CA SER A 1117 10.47 -12.78 -7.75
C SER A 1117 11.68 -13.58 -8.21
N ALA A 1118 11.99 -13.52 -9.49
CA ALA A 1118 13.18 -14.16 -10.04
C ALA A 1118 13.94 -13.21 -10.97
N ASN A 1119 15.26 -13.16 -10.77
CA ASN A 1119 16.17 -12.28 -11.48
C ASN A 1119 17.32 -13.10 -12.06
N ILE A 1120 17.69 -12.82 -13.30
CA ILE A 1120 18.89 -13.39 -13.90
C ILE A 1120 20.09 -12.59 -13.39
N VAL A 1121 21.04 -13.27 -12.77
CA VAL A 1121 22.27 -12.69 -12.26
C VAL A 1121 23.48 -13.26 -13.02
N SER A 1122 24.45 -12.39 -13.26
CA SER A 1122 25.75 -12.75 -13.82
C SER A 1122 26.56 -13.56 -12.80
N ALA A 1123 27.61 -14.25 -13.26
CA ALA A 1123 28.53 -14.97 -12.39
C ALA A 1123 29.17 -14.08 -11.30
N GLY A 1124 29.28 -12.76 -11.55
CA GLY A 1124 29.73 -11.77 -10.57
C GLY A 1124 28.64 -11.25 -9.61
N GLY A 1125 27.42 -11.78 -9.66
CA GLY A 1125 26.31 -11.39 -8.78
C GLY A 1125 25.58 -10.10 -9.18
N SER A 1126 26.01 -9.42 -10.25
CA SER A 1126 25.27 -8.29 -10.83
C SER A 1126 24.03 -8.78 -11.59
N PRO A 1127 22.91 -8.04 -11.54
CA PRO A 1127 21.75 -8.40 -12.34
C PRO A 1127 22.09 -8.15 -13.82
N VAL A 1128 21.72 -9.07 -14.71
CA VAL A 1128 22.00 -8.92 -16.16
C VAL A 1128 21.31 -7.69 -16.76
N ARG A 1129 20.32 -7.13 -16.04
CA ARG A 1129 19.73 -5.82 -16.31
C ARG A 1129 20.22 -4.77 -15.33
N GLU A 1130 21.32 -4.11 -15.64
CA GLU A 1130 21.57 -2.75 -15.17
C GLU A 1130 21.98 -1.83 -16.33
N ASN A 1131 21.26 -0.70 -16.41
CA ASN A 1131 21.44 0.48 -17.27
C ASN A 1131 20.94 0.45 -18.73
N ILE A 1132 19.65 0.80 -18.90
CA ILE A 1132 19.32 1.82 -19.93
C ILE A 1132 19.64 3.18 -19.31
N GLN A 1133 20.84 3.69 -19.57
CA GLN A 1133 21.21 5.08 -19.25
C GLN A 1133 20.39 6.05 -20.12
N SER A 1134 19.14 6.36 -19.75
CA SER A 1134 18.43 7.61 -20.15
C SER A 1134 16.96 7.66 -19.71
N ILE A 1135 16.60 7.12 -18.54
CA ILE A 1135 15.20 7.20 -18.10
C ILE A 1135 15.11 8.17 -16.92
N THR A 1136 14.45 9.31 -17.15
CA THR A 1136 14.24 10.37 -16.15
C THR A 1136 13.54 9.83 -14.90
N PRO A 1137 13.79 10.39 -13.71
CA PRO A 1137 13.17 9.97 -12.44
C PRO A 1137 11.62 9.91 -12.43
N GLN A 1138 10.98 10.50 -13.44
CA GLN A 1138 9.53 10.60 -13.63
C GLN A 1138 8.93 9.52 -14.56
N SER A 1139 9.72 8.55 -15.05
CA SER A 1139 9.23 7.58 -16.03
C SER A 1139 8.45 6.42 -15.42
N ILE A 1140 7.34 6.10 -16.08
CA ILE A 1140 6.35 5.04 -15.77
C ILE A 1140 6.94 3.62 -15.84
N PHE A 1141 8.16 3.45 -16.38
CA PHE A 1141 8.81 2.14 -16.54
C PHE A 1141 9.71 1.74 -15.35
N LYS A 1142 9.76 2.54 -14.27
CA LYS A 1142 10.56 2.25 -13.08
C LYS A 1142 9.82 1.39 -12.04
N ASP A 1143 8.49 1.30 -12.13
CA ASP A 1143 7.67 0.59 -11.15
C ASP A 1143 7.33 -0.85 -11.60
N PRO A 1144 7.51 -1.88 -10.75
CA PRO A 1144 7.19 -3.25 -11.09
C PRO A 1144 5.67 -3.45 -11.27
N VAL A 1145 5.28 -4.10 -12.37
CA VAL A 1145 3.88 -4.43 -12.69
C VAL A 1145 3.52 -5.75 -12.02
N ILE A 1146 2.49 -5.76 -11.18
CA ILE A 1146 1.93 -6.99 -10.59
C ILE A 1146 1.07 -7.68 -11.65
N LEU A 1147 1.50 -8.88 -12.05
CA LEU A 1147 0.71 -9.77 -12.90
C LEU A 1147 -0.20 -10.62 -12.02
N THR A 1148 -1.51 -10.46 -12.17
CA THR A 1148 -2.52 -11.36 -11.57
C THR A 1148 -3.11 -12.27 -12.65
N PRO A 1149 -3.69 -13.43 -12.30
CA PRO A 1149 -4.34 -14.32 -13.27
C PRO A 1149 -5.49 -13.66 -14.07
N THR A 1150 -6.01 -12.53 -13.59
CA THR A 1150 -7.11 -11.78 -14.20
C THR A 1150 -6.67 -10.54 -15.01
N GLY A 1151 -5.37 -10.23 -15.06
CA GLY A 1151 -4.82 -9.13 -15.84
C GLY A 1151 -3.74 -8.29 -15.12
N THR A 1152 -3.20 -7.29 -15.82
CA THR A 1152 -2.22 -6.32 -15.30
C THR A 1152 -2.91 -5.25 -14.47
N ILE A 1153 -2.61 -5.16 -13.17
CA ILE A 1153 -3.12 -4.10 -12.30
C ILE A 1153 -1.95 -3.14 -12.01
N ARG A 1154 -2.08 -1.88 -12.44
CA ARG A 1154 -1.14 -0.81 -12.08
C ARG A 1154 -1.50 -0.29 -10.70
N ARG A 1155 -0.59 -0.36 -9.73
CA ARG A 1155 -0.76 0.34 -8.45
C ARG A 1155 -0.43 1.82 -8.65
N SER A 1156 -1.43 2.69 -8.57
CA SER A 1156 -1.16 4.09 -8.21
C SER A 1156 -0.98 4.13 -6.70
N PHE A 1157 0.23 4.38 -6.21
CA PHE A 1157 0.42 4.77 -4.82
C PHE A 1157 -0.22 6.15 -4.64
N LYS A 1158 -1.42 6.20 -4.08
CA LYS A 1158 -1.93 7.43 -3.48
C LYS A 1158 -1.29 7.49 -2.10
N SER A 1159 -0.11 8.10 -2.02
CA SER A 1159 0.44 8.57 -0.74
C SER A 1159 -0.57 9.54 -0.14
N GLY A 1160 -0.86 9.37 1.16
CA GLY A 1160 -1.57 10.39 1.90
C GLY A 1160 -0.72 11.65 1.93
N GLU A 1161 -1.10 12.64 1.12
CA GLU A 1161 -0.81 14.05 1.36
C GLU A 1161 -2.00 14.63 2.13
N ASP A 1162 -1.87 14.61 3.45
CA ASP A 1162 -2.46 15.59 4.36
C ASP A 1162 -1.35 16.01 5.32
N ALA A 1163 -0.47 16.90 4.82
CA ALA A 1163 0.24 17.94 5.56
C ALA A 1163 1.00 18.83 4.55
N GLY A 1164 0.31 19.85 4.01
CA GLY A 1164 0.95 21.06 3.48
C GLY A 1164 0.76 21.39 2.00
N ASN A 1165 -0.48 21.61 1.54
CA ASN A 1165 -0.87 22.84 0.83
C ASN A 1165 -2.40 22.98 0.82
#